data_AF-A0A8H7SW77-F1
#
_entry.id   AF-A0A8H7SW77-F1
#
_cell.length_a   1.000
_cell.length_b   1.000
_cell.length_c   1.000
_cell.angle_alpha   90.00
_cell.angle_beta   90.00
_cell.angle_gamma   90.00
#
_symmetry.space_group_name_H-M   'P 1'
#
loop_
_entity.id
_entity.type
_entity.pdbx_description
1 polymer ?
#
loop_
_entity_poly.entity_id
_entity_poly.type
_entity_poly.pdbx_seq_one_letter_code
_entity_poly.pdbx_strand_id
1 'polypeptide(L)'
;MTSLDTSTTNFTQENNDVLVETYSKVSSNIINSTITFSDDDSACSFDSEEEEKLLTPPIQSSSSTNLDPEEEEEPVINTIKDEEEQDTDWAFWSKVISDYNNFSQSEIKLLSFQIQHGIPSALRGTIWPLLAKKVDNGLQDHYIQLLKQESVYEKAITRDLHRTFPHHPYFQSAVGQESLFNVVKAYSLYDPEMPEEEAFCILVQLMQNYKLRGHFTPQLDLLRQRLFQFDGLLQDFLPHVYRHFTEQGVRSNMYASQWFLTMFAYKFPLKVVYRIYDTLFTEGVDCLFRIGLALLSKNQSTILSLDFESLVTYLKDDMLTIYNDNITDLLSESFDIKISTRRLEKLAKDYQIETIKADSEACLIESLRKKNKLLTEQYQSLDTENKTIQKEHALVADELVFKKIELARVHDENEALKQQACELKRVLEVIPGQIENQVQSDMNILCIKNQSLTQKNAKLQDQLADMETLVIEMKLNMLITKVTRSSLVSIVNRPLTKRCYAAAANSEPIKKTALYDFHVKQGGKMVPFAGYAMPVTYSNMGMLASHNHTRQNASIFDVSHMLQSRLTGKDRNKFFETLVVADLNNLPVGHGTLSVFTNEQGGIIDDTIVMQHEDSLYVVSNAGCADKDLAHIRKHLADFQNKGGDVDFNVITDHSLIAIQGPKAAAALEELVGKSLADFSFMHGRFMEVAGVPCHIARSGYTGEDGFELSVPTEEVVSITEKLLANPAVEMAGLGARDSLRLEAGLCLYGNDIDETTTPVEAGLTWTIPKSRRETGGFLGADKILPQIKGGVTRRRIGLVVEGAPARGGAEILNKAGEVVGTVTSGCPSPILKKNIAIGYVKNGNHKKGTELDVKVRNKVQKAVITKMPFVESNYHK
;
A
#
# COMPACT_ATOMS: atom_id res chain seq x y z
N MET A 1 70.29 -24.40 16.18
CA MET A 1 69.31 -25.48 16.42
C MET A 1 68.13 -25.27 15.49
N THR A 2 67.44 -26.35 15.09
CA THR A 2 66.14 -26.36 14.38
C THR A 2 65.99 -25.42 13.17
N SER A 3 66.12 -26.03 12.00
CA SER A 3 65.83 -25.48 10.67
C SER A 3 64.34 -25.20 10.42
N LEU A 4 64.05 -24.31 9.47
CA LEU A 4 63.26 -24.67 8.28
C LEU A 4 63.54 -23.66 7.15
N ASP A 5 63.84 -24.18 5.96
CA ASP A 5 64.26 -23.39 4.79
C ASP A 5 63.10 -23.13 3.82
N THR A 6 63.30 -22.12 2.97
CA THR A 6 62.41 -21.81 1.84
C THR A 6 62.45 -22.89 0.76
N SER A 7 61.29 -23.32 0.28
CA SER A 7 61.13 -23.79 -1.10
C SER A 7 59.72 -23.51 -1.61
N THR A 8 59.63 -23.03 -2.85
CA THR A 8 58.38 -22.59 -3.52
C THR A 8 58.04 -23.59 -4.64
N THR A 9 56.88 -23.39 -5.30
CA THR A 9 56.51 -23.95 -6.62
C THR A 9 56.49 -25.47 -6.76
N ASN A 10 55.28 -26.05 -6.74
CA ASN A 10 54.69 -26.82 -7.87
C ASN A 10 53.43 -27.62 -7.45
N PHE A 11 52.30 -26.96 -7.19
CA PHE A 11 50.96 -27.60 -7.15
C PHE A 11 49.84 -26.55 -7.18
N THR A 12 49.23 -26.31 -8.35
CA THR A 12 47.93 -25.59 -8.44
C THR A 12 47.20 -25.68 -9.79
N GLN A 13 47.76 -26.32 -10.83
CA GLN A 13 47.18 -26.25 -12.18
C GLN A 13 46.36 -27.50 -12.58
N GLU A 14 46.81 -28.73 -12.25
CA GLU A 14 46.13 -29.97 -12.67
C GLU A 14 44.78 -30.24 -11.97
N ASN A 15 44.53 -29.67 -10.78
CA ASN A 15 43.30 -29.94 -10.02
C ASN A 15 42.06 -29.16 -10.52
N ASN A 16 42.22 -28.11 -11.32
CA ASN A 16 41.09 -27.31 -11.79
C ASN A 16 40.40 -27.94 -13.00
N ASP A 17 41.16 -28.48 -13.95
CA ASP A 17 40.60 -29.04 -15.20
C ASP A 17 39.72 -30.27 -14.92
N VAL A 18 40.10 -31.12 -13.96
CA VAL A 18 39.31 -32.30 -13.54
C VAL A 18 37.95 -31.90 -12.96
N LEU A 19 37.85 -30.78 -12.24
CA LEU A 19 36.59 -30.27 -11.70
C LEU A 19 35.69 -29.70 -12.81
N VAL A 20 36.26 -28.96 -13.76
CA VAL A 20 35.51 -28.40 -14.90
C VAL A 20 34.96 -29.49 -15.81
N GLU A 21 35.76 -30.52 -16.14
CA GLU A 21 35.30 -31.64 -16.98
C GLU A 21 34.18 -32.45 -16.30
N THR A 22 34.23 -32.59 -14.97
CA THR A 22 33.21 -33.32 -14.19
C THR A 22 31.88 -32.57 -14.20
N TYR A 23 31.87 -31.24 -13.98
CA TYR A 23 30.65 -30.45 -14.05
C TYR A 23 30.00 -30.46 -15.44
N SER A 24 30.80 -30.36 -16.51
CA SER A 24 30.30 -30.40 -17.89
C SER A 24 29.57 -31.71 -18.23
N LYS A 25 30.10 -32.86 -17.77
CA LYS A 25 29.53 -34.20 -18.04
C LYS A 25 28.25 -34.51 -17.24
N VAL A 26 28.00 -33.82 -16.12
CA VAL A 26 26.73 -33.91 -15.39
C VAL A 26 25.66 -33.06 -16.08
N SER A 27 25.99 -31.81 -16.44
CA SER A 27 25.04 -30.89 -17.09
C SER A 27 24.50 -31.40 -18.43
N SER A 28 25.29 -32.15 -19.21
CA SER A 28 24.89 -32.64 -20.53
C SER A 28 23.95 -33.85 -20.53
N ASN A 29 23.84 -34.60 -19.42
CA ASN A 29 23.02 -35.83 -19.35
C ASN A 29 21.58 -35.64 -18.85
N ILE A 30 21.21 -34.42 -18.41
CA ILE A 30 19.88 -34.13 -17.83
C ILE A 30 18.93 -33.47 -18.87
N ILE A 31 19.46 -33.01 -20.01
CA ILE A 31 18.71 -32.18 -20.97
C ILE A 31 17.81 -32.99 -21.95
N ASN A 32 18.06 -34.30 -22.12
CA ASN A 32 17.40 -35.13 -23.15
C ASN A 32 16.49 -36.24 -22.58
N SER A 33 15.50 -35.90 -21.76
CA SER A 33 14.38 -36.79 -21.45
C SER A 33 13.07 -36.00 -21.24
N THR A 34 12.48 -35.52 -22.33
CA THR A 34 11.18 -34.84 -22.31
C THR A 34 10.07 -35.82 -21.95
N ILE A 35 9.53 -35.72 -20.73
CA ILE A 35 8.20 -36.21 -20.37
C ILE A 35 7.37 -34.98 -20.03
N THR A 36 6.33 -34.73 -20.82
CA THR A 36 5.43 -33.60 -20.63
C THR A 36 4.51 -33.86 -19.44
N PHE A 37 4.70 -33.10 -18.36
CA PHE A 37 3.63 -32.78 -17.43
C PHE A 37 3.04 -31.42 -17.81
N SER A 38 1.74 -31.26 -17.61
CA SER A 38 1.01 -30.00 -17.79
C SER A 38 1.05 -29.20 -16.48
N ASP A 39 1.51 -27.95 -16.55
CA ASP A 39 1.60 -27.04 -15.40
C ASP A 39 0.22 -26.47 -15.01
N ASP A 40 -0.70 -27.33 -14.56
CA ASP A 40 -1.99 -26.99 -13.93
C ASP A 40 -1.97 -27.38 -12.44
N ASP A 41 -1.02 -26.84 -11.69
CA ASP A 41 -0.85 -27.08 -10.26
C ASP A 41 -0.87 -25.75 -9.47
N SER A 42 -1.99 -25.03 -9.58
CA SER A 42 -2.23 -23.77 -8.86
C SER A 42 -2.47 -24.05 -7.36
N ALA A 43 -1.38 -24.20 -6.61
CA ALA A 43 -1.41 -24.39 -5.16
C ALA A 43 -1.98 -23.13 -4.44
N CYS A 44 -3.30 -23.10 -4.26
CA CYS A 44 -4.03 -21.96 -3.69
C CYS A 44 -3.52 -21.58 -2.28
N SER A 45 -2.93 -20.40 -2.16
CA SER A 45 -2.68 -19.77 -0.86
C SER A 45 -4.01 -19.40 -0.20
N PHE A 46 -4.22 -19.85 1.03
CA PHE A 46 -5.38 -19.47 1.84
C PHE A 46 -5.25 -18.02 2.35
N ASP A 47 -5.80 -17.06 1.62
CA ASP A 47 -6.06 -15.72 2.16
C ASP A 47 -7.33 -15.72 3.01
N SER A 48 -7.21 -15.32 4.27
CA SER A 48 -8.30 -15.35 5.25
C SER A 48 -9.33 -14.22 5.09
N GLU A 49 -9.04 -13.20 4.28
CA GLU A 49 -9.84 -11.97 4.18
C GLU A 49 -11.03 -12.07 3.22
N GLU A 50 -11.11 -13.09 2.36
CA GLU A 50 -12.28 -13.30 1.48
C GLU A 50 -13.43 -14.04 2.18
N GLU A 51 -13.14 -14.98 3.09
CA GLU A 51 -14.20 -15.70 3.82
C GLU A 51 -14.99 -14.77 4.75
N GLU A 52 -14.36 -13.72 5.31
CA GLU A 52 -15.05 -12.79 6.22
C GLU A 52 -16.08 -11.89 5.49
N LYS A 53 -15.87 -11.59 4.20
CA LYS A 53 -16.84 -10.83 3.38
C LYS A 53 -18.13 -11.64 3.13
N LEU A 54 -18.04 -12.96 2.99
CA LEU A 54 -19.17 -13.88 2.79
C LEU A 54 -20.05 -14.06 4.03
N LEU A 55 -19.66 -13.51 5.18
CA LEU A 55 -20.35 -13.65 6.48
C LEU A 55 -21.19 -12.43 6.89
N THR A 56 -21.27 -11.38 6.05
CA THR A 56 -22.05 -10.17 6.36
C THR A 56 -23.43 -10.17 5.67
N PRO A 57 -24.55 -10.09 6.41
CA PRO A 57 -25.89 -10.05 5.81
C PRO A 57 -26.25 -8.64 5.32
N PRO A 58 -26.88 -8.48 4.14
CA PRO A 58 -27.30 -7.17 3.64
C PRO A 58 -28.51 -6.63 4.43
N ILE A 59 -28.33 -5.48 5.09
CA ILE A 59 -29.44 -4.75 5.73
C ILE A 59 -30.17 -3.93 4.66
N GLN A 60 -31.22 -4.51 4.06
CA GLN A 60 -32.16 -3.75 3.23
C GLN A 60 -33.16 -2.99 4.12
N SER A 61 -33.10 -1.67 4.10
CA SER A 61 -34.11 -0.78 4.70
C SER A 61 -34.80 0.04 3.61
N SER A 62 -35.77 -0.56 2.93
CA SER A 62 -36.57 0.09 1.90
C SER A 62 -37.68 0.95 2.53
N SER A 63 -37.52 2.27 2.51
CA SER A 63 -38.58 3.22 2.89
C SER A 63 -39.46 3.59 1.69
N SER A 64 -40.77 3.44 1.88
CA SER A 64 -41.87 3.78 0.96
C SER A 64 -41.69 4.98 0.03
N THR A 65 -42.08 4.81 -1.23
CA THR A 65 -42.70 5.87 -2.06
C THR A 65 -43.89 5.28 -2.81
N ASN A 66 -44.96 6.06 -3.00
CA ASN A 66 -46.20 5.59 -3.63
C ASN A 66 -46.12 5.70 -5.16
N LEU A 67 -46.60 4.67 -5.84
CA LEU A 67 -47.18 4.74 -7.18
C LEU A 67 -48.48 3.92 -7.18
N ASP A 68 -49.39 4.25 -8.09
CA ASP A 68 -50.72 3.61 -8.21
C ASP A 68 -50.63 2.19 -8.83
N PRO A 69 -51.64 1.33 -8.62
CA PRO A 69 -51.51 -0.11 -8.88
C PRO A 69 -51.71 -0.50 -10.34
N GLU A 70 -50.73 -1.23 -10.89
CA GLU A 70 -50.92 -2.14 -12.02
C GLU A 70 -50.75 -3.60 -11.52
N GLU A 71 -51.31 -4.56 -12.25
CA GLU A 71 -51.55 -5.93 -11.76
C GLU A 71 -50.31 -6.84 -11.89
N GLU A 72 -49.61 -7.09 -10.78
CA GLU A 72 -48.67 -8.23 -10.64
C GLU A 72 -49.30 -9.33 -9.76
N GLU A 73 -49.32 -10.57 -10.25
CA GLU A 73 -50.03 -11.68 -9.60
C GLU A 73 -49.26 -12.26 -8.40
N GLU A 74 -49.89 -12.33 -7.22
CA GLU A 74 -49.32 -13.05 -6.08
C GLU A 74 -49.21 -14.57 -6.36
N PRO A 75 -48.07 -15.23 -6.07
CA PRO A 75 -47.97 -16.68 -6.15
C PRO A 75 -48.86 -17.34 -5.08
N VAL A 76 -49.86 -18.11 -5.54
CA VAL A 76 -50.97 -18.62 -4.73
C VAL A 76 -50.51 -19.67 -3.70
N ILE A 77 -50.09 -19.24 -2.50
CA ILE A 77 -49.84 -20.11 -1.34
C ILE A 77 -50.54 -19.55 -0.09
N ASN A 78 -51.87 -19.43 -0.14
CA ASN A 78 -52.68 -19.03 1.02
C ASN A 78 -54.04 -19.78 1.12
N THR A 79 -54.05 -21.07 0.79
CA THR A 79 -55.24 -21.94 1.01
C THR A 79 -54.96 -23.40 1.39
N ILE A 80 -53.80 -23.70 2.00
CA ILE A 80 -53.67 -24.96 2.77
C ILE A 80 -54.31 -24.72 4.14
N LYS A 81 -55.49 -25.32 4.34
CA LYS A 81 -56.17 -25.35 5.65
C LYS A 81 -55.40 -26.24 6.63
N ASP A 82 -55.73 -26.12 7.91
CA ASP A 82 -55.03 -26.82 9.00
C ASP A 82 -55.23 -28.35 8.99
N GLU A 83 -54.42 -29.03 8.17
CA GLU A 83 -54.36 -30.51 8.13
C GLU A 83 -53.61 -31.12 9.33
N GLU A 84 -52.83 -30.32 10.09
CA GLU A 84 -52.12 -30.78 11.30
C GLU A 84 -53.07 -31.34 12.40
N GLU A 85 -54.36 -30.97 12.41
CA GLU A 85 -55.31 -31.45 13.42
C GLU A 85 -55.86 -32.87 13.16
N GLN A 86 -55.81 -33.40 11.93
CA GLN A 86 -56.57 -34.61 11.58
C GLN A 86 -55.88 -35.96 11.88
N ASP A 87 -54.55 -36.00 11.99
CA ASP A 87 -53.78 -37.26 12.22
C ASP A 87 -52.85 -37.20 13.45
N THR A 88 -53.03 -36.20 14.33
CA THR A 88 -52.24 -36.08 15.57
C THR A 88 -52.70 -37.12 16.62
N ASP A 89 -51.82 -38.04 17.03
CA ASP A 89 -52.07 -38.95 18.16
C ASP A 89 -51.95 -38.22 19.52
N TRP A 90 -53.04 -37.53 19.89
CA TRP A 90 -53.18 -36.87 21.18
C TRP A 90 -53.08 -37.82 22.38
N ALA A 91 -53.39 -39.12 22.22
CA ALA A 91 -53.29 -40.09 23.31
C ALA A 91 -51.83 -40.47 23.59
N PHE A 92 -51.03 -40.66 22.54
CA PHE A 92 -49.58 -40.80 22.64
C PHE A 92 -48.95 -39.58 23.32
N TRP A 93 -49.20 -38.36 22.81
CA TRP A 93 -48.56 -37.17 23.37
C TRP A 93 -49.03 -36.88 24.80
N SER A 94 -50.29 -37.16 25.16
CA SER A 94 -50.76 -37.08 26.55
C SER A 94 -50.03 -38.08 27.46
N LYS A 95 -49.68 -39.28 26.99
CA LYS A 95 -48.86 -40.26 27.73
C LYS A 95 -47.42 -39.76 27.92
N VAL A 96 -46.82 -39.16 26.88
CA VAL A 96 -45.48 -38.55 26.94
C VAL A 96 -45.43 -37.39 27.94
N ILE A 97 -46.43 -36.50 27.93
CA ILE A 97 -46.50 -35.36 28.85
C ILE A 97 -46.71 -35.81 30.30
N SER A 98 -47.50 -36.88 30.52
CA SER A 98 -47.85 -37.35 31.87
C SER A 98 -46.70 -38.05 32.61
N ASP A 99 -45.81 -38.77 31.91
CA ASP A 99 -44.68 -39.48 32.52
C ASP A 99 -43.44 -39.51 31.61
N TYR A 100 -42.99 -38.32 31.22
CA TYR A 100 -41.82 -38.15 30.35
C TYR A 100 -40.55 -38.87 30.88
N ASN A 101 -40.38 -38.93 32.19
CA ASN A 101 -39.17 -39.48 32.82
C ASN A 101 -39.07 -41.00 32.69
N ASN A 102 -40.18 -41.75 32.79
CA ASN A 102 -40.17 -43.19 32.51
C ASN A 102 -40.31 -43.45 31.01
N PHE A 103 -41.06 -42.63 30.27
CA PHE A 103 -41.27 -42.80 28.83
C PHE A 103 -39.96 -42.69 28.03
N SER A 104 -39.14 -41.67 28.32
CA SER A 104 -37.84 -41.45 27.68
C SER A 104 -36.79 -42.53 27.99
N GLN A 105 -37.04 -43.41 28.97
CA GLN A 105 -36.19 -44.56 29.29
C GLN A 105 -36.70 -45.89 28.69
N SER A 106 -38.02 -46.02 28.48
CA SER A 106 -38.68 -47.28 28.11
C SER A 106 -39.13 -47.35 26.65
N GLU A 107 -39.71 -46.27 26.12
CA GLU A 107 -40.30 -46.19 24.78
C GLU A 107 -39.53 -45.22 23.86
N ILE A 108 -38.25 -44.95 24.15
CA ILE A 108 -37.41 -43.94 23.48
C ILE A 108 -37.41 -44.02 21.95
N LYS A 109 -37.47 -45.22 21.35
CA LYS A 109 -37.54 -45.39 19.89
C LYS A 109 -38.87 -44.90 19.28
N LEU A 110 -39.96 -45.09 20.01
CA LEU A 110 -41.29 -44.61 19.62
C LEU A 110 -41.39 -43.09 19.83
N LEU A 111 -40.74 -42.57 20.88
CA LEU A 111 -40.58 -41.12 21.10
C LEU A 111 -39.80 -40.46 19.96
N SER A 112 -38.63 -41.00 19.58
CA SER A 112 -37.90 -40.53 18.40
C SER A 112 -38.78 -40.59 17.15
N PHE A 113 -39.42 -41.72 16.85
CA PHE A 113 -40.27 -41.87 15.66
C PHE A 113 -41.39 -40.82 15.58
N GLN A 114 -42.06 -40.50 16.69
CA GLN A 114 -43.11 -39.48 16.72
C GLN A 114 -42.54 -38.05 16.62
N ILE A 115 -41.35 -37.78 17.18
CA ILE A 115 -40.65 -36.49 16.99
C ILE A 115 -40.18 -36.33 15.53
N GLN A 116 -39.81 -37.41 14.84
CA GLN A 116 -39.42 -37.40 13.41
C GLN A 116 -40.56 -36.97 12.48
N HIS A 117 -41.83 -37.25 12.85
CA HIS A 117 -43.01 -36.77 12.14
C HIS A 117 -43.40 -35.33 12.52
N GLY A 118 -42.72 -34.76 13.52
CA GLY A 118 -42.89 -33.40 14.02
C GLY A 118 -43.75 -33.33 15.29
N ILE A 119 -43.30 -32.58 16.28
CA ILE A 119 -44.10 -32.32 17.48
C ILE A 119 -45.28 -31.41 17.08
N PRO A 120 -46.55 -31.72 17.42
CA PRO A 120 -47.71 -30.89 17.08
C PRO A 120 -47.54 -29.46 17.57
N SER A 121 -47.91 -28.48 16.73
CA SER A 121 -47.66 -27.06 16.96
C SER A 121 -48.20 -26.56 18.31
N ALA A 122 -49.42 -26.96 18.68
CA ALA A 122 -50.04 -26.64 19.97
C ALA A 122 -49.33 -27.26 21.20
N LEU A 123 -48.59 -28.36 21.02
CA LEU A 123 -47.96 -29.11 22.12
C LEU A 123 -46.48 -28.77 22.34
N ARG A 124 -45.80 -28.10 21.39
CA ARG A 124 -44.40 -27.68 21.51
C ARG A 124 -44.14 -26.89 22.80
N GLY A 125 -45.07 -26.02 23.20
CA GLY A 125 -44.99 -25.24 24.44
C GLY A 125 -44.99 -26.07 25.74
N THR A 126 -45.48 -27.32 25.70
CA THR A 126 -45.45 -28.26 26.84
C THR A 126 -44.34 -29.29 26.70
N ILE A 127 -44.03 -29.72 25.47
CA ILE A 127 -43.08 -30.81 25.20
C ILE A 127 -41.63 -30.30 25.13
N TRP A 128 -41.35 -29.13 24.55
CA TRP A 128 -39.99 -28.59 24.52
C TRP A 128 -39.37 -28.42 25.92
N PRO A 129 -40.08 -27.91 26.95
CA PRO A 129 -39.55 -27.84 28.31
C PRO A 129 -39.30 -29.22 28.96
N LEU A 130 -40.08 -30.24 28.59
CA LEU A 130 -39.86 -31.63 29.02
C LEU A 130 -38.63 -32.24 28.35
N LEU A 131 -38.48 -32.06 27.03
CA LEU A 131 -37.28 -32.45 26.27
C LEU A 131 -36.02 -31.76 26.81
N ALA A 132 -36.11 -30.47 27.16
CA ALA A 132 -35.07 -29.68 27.82
C ALA A 132 -34.87 -30.00 29.32
N LYS A 133 -35.70 -30.89 29.89
CA LYS A 133 -35.60 -31.46 31.25
C LYS A 133 -35.74 -30.48 32.44
N LYS A 134 -36.48 -29.37 32.29
CA LYS A 134 -36.99 -28.63 33.46
C LYS A 134 -38.18 -27.71 33.14
N VAL A 135 -39.19 -27.75 34.00
CA VAL A 135 -40.13 -26.65 34.28
C VAL A 135 -40.13 -26.46 35.80
N ASP A 136 -40.12 -25.21 36.27
CA ASP A 136 -40.13 -24.90 37.70
C ASP A 136 -41.39 -24.07 38.03
N ASN A 137 -42.32 -24.66 38.79
CA ASN A 137 -43.66 -24.11 38.96
C ASN A 137 -43.68 -22.75 39.68
N GLY A 138 -42.60 -22.38 40.40
CA GLY A 138 -42.50 -21.09 41.08
C GLY A 138 -42.42 -19.88 40.14
N LEU A 139 -41.94 -20.04 38.90
CA LEU A 139 -41.79 -18.92 37.95
C LEU A 139 -43.15 -18.35 37.49
N GLN A 140 -44.18 -19.20 37.39
CA GLN A 140 -45.44 -18.84 36.73
C GLN A 140 -46.29 -17.87 37.57
N ASP A 141 -46.33 -18.09 38.89
CA ASP A 141 -46.95 -17.14 39.83
C ASP A 141 -46.19 -15.81 39.88
N HIS A 142 -44.85 -15.85 39.74
CA HIS A 142 -44.04 -14.64 39.76
C HIS A 142 -44.30 -13.77 38.52
N TYR A 143 -44.31 -14.36 37.31
CA TYR A 143 -44.66 -13.69 36.05
C TYR A 143 -45.97 -12.86 36.14
N ILE A 144 -47.00 -13.42 36.79
CA ILE A 144 -48.30 -12.77 36.99
C ILE A 144 -48.25 -11.57 37.95
N GLN A 145 -47.25 -11.49 38.83
CA GLN A 145 -47.00 -10.31 39.68
C GLN A 145 -46.21 -9.20 38.97
N LEU A 146 -45.47 -9.56 37.92
CA LEU A 146 -44.51 -8.68 37.25
C LEU A 146 -45.14 -7.92 36.07
N LEU A 147 -46.12 -8.54 35.39
CA LEU A 147 -47.00 -7.85 34.43
C LEU A 147 -47.73 -6.63 35.02
N LYS A 148 -47.82 -6.54 36.35
CA LYS A 148 -48.50 -5.46 37.10
C LYS A 148 -47.58 -4.27 37.42
N GLN A 149 -46.36 -4.25 36.88
CA GLN A 149 -45.35 -3.22 37.12
C GLN A 149 -45.00 -2.50 35.80
N GLU A 150 -44.23 -1.40 35.85
CA GLU A 150 -43.87 -0.58 34.68
C GLU A 150 -42.35 -0.63 34.44
N SER A 151 -41.94 -0.90 33.19
CA SER A 151 -40.54 -1.05 32.77
C SER A 151 -40.05 0.17 32.00
N VAL A 152 -38.81 0.58 32.30
CA VAL A 152 -38.12 1.66 31.59
C VAL A 152 -37.85 1.34 30.11
N TYR A 153 -37.91 0.07 29.72
CA TYR A 153 -37.61 -0.40 28.37
C TYR A 153 -38.83 -0.48 27.45
N GLU A 154 -40.07 -0.30 27.95
CA GLU A 154 -41.32 -0.50 27.17
C GLU A 154 -41.36 0.27 25.85
N LYS A 155 -40.79 1.49 25.80
CA LYS A 155 -40.71 2.29 24.57
C LYS A 155 -39.75 1.72 23.52
N ALA A 156 -38.67 1.08 23.95
CA ALA A 156 -37.74 0.41 23.04
C ALA A 156 -38.34 -0.92 22.55
N ILE A 157 -38.94 -1.70 23.47
CA ILE A 157 -39.65 -2.95 23.17
C ILE A 157 -40.74 -2.68 22.11
N THR A 158 -41.62 -1.69 22.34
CA THR A 158 -42.74 -1.34 21.43
C THR A 158 -42.27 -0.99 20.02
N ARG A 159 -41.22 -0.17 19.89
CA ARG A 159 -40.67 0.24 18.59
C ARG A 159 -40.13 -0.96 17.79
N ASP A 160 -39.53 -1.90 18.49
CA ASP A 160 -38.86 -3.05 17.87
C ASP A 160 -39.83 -4.23 17.65
N LEU A 161 -40.98 -4.24 18.34
CA LEU A 161 -42.04 -5.25 18.24
C LEU A 161 -42.66 -5.34 16.84
N HIS A 162 -42.92 -4.20 16.20
CA HIS A 162 -43.54 -4.13 14.88
C HIS A 162 -42.63 -4.61 13.73
N ARG A 163 -41.31 -4.70 13.96
CA ARG A 163 -40.33 -5.24 13.01
C ARG A 163 -39.89 -6.67 13.34
N THR A 164 -40.45 -7.28 14.40
CA THR A 164 -40.10 -8.61 14.87
C THR A 164 -41.21 -9.58 14.45
N PHE A 165 -40.87 -10.56 13.60
CA PHE A 165 -41.83 -11.44 12.90
C PHE A 165 -42.93 -10.71 12.10
N PRO A 166 -42.59 -9.73 11.22
CA PRO A 166 -43.56 -8.85 10.56
C PRO A 166 -44.57 -9.57 9.65
N HIS A 167 -44.29 -10.81 9.23
CA HIS A 167 -45.15 -11.62 8.37
C HIS A 167 -45.88 -12.77 9.12
N HIS A 168 -45.77 -12.85 10.45
CA HIS A 168 -46.36 -13.97 11.21
C HIS A 168 -47.78 -13.63 11.72
N PRO A 169 -48.85 -14.33 11.28
CA PRO A 169 -50.24 -13.91 11.53
C PRO A 169 -50.59 -13.65 13.01
N TYR A 170 -50.11 -14.50 13.93
CA TYR A 170 -50.33 -14.29 15.37
C TYR A 170 -49.70 -12.97 15.84
N PHE A 171 -48.47 -12.67 15.41
CA PHE A 171 -47.73 -11.46 15.81
C PHE A 171 -48.06 -10.23 14.96
N GLN A 172 -48.96 -10.34 13.98
CA GLN A 172 -49.66 -9.20 13.37
C GLN A 172 -50.92 -8.83 14.16
N SER A 173 -51.52 -9.78 14.89
CA SER A 173 -52.68 -9.50 15.75
C SER A 173 -52.32 -8.68 16.99
N ALA A 174 -53.25 -7.83 17.45
CA ALA A 174 -53.08 -7.07 18.68
C ALA A 174 -52.80 -7.97 19.89
N VAL A 175 -53.46 -9.13 19.99
CA VAL A 175 -53.29 -10.09 21.10
C VAL A 175 -51.90 -10.74 21.07
N GLY A 176 -51.34 -11.02 19.88
CA GLY A 176 -49.99 -11.59 19.77
C GLY A 176 -48.88 -10.56 19.95
N GLN A 177 -49.06 -9.33 19.45
CA GLN A 177 -48.18 -8.20 19.82
C GLN A 177 -48.24 -7.95 21.33
N GLU A 178 -49.42 -7.87 21.94
CA GLU A 178 -49.60 -7.74 23.38
C GLU A 178 -48.98 -8.93 24.15
N SER A 179 -49.11 -10.16 23.66
CA SER A 179 -48.46 -11.34 24.26
C SER A 179 -46.94 -11.24 24.22
N LEU A 180 -46.36 -10.86 23.07
CA LEU A 180 -44.92 -10.71 22.89
C LEU A 180 -44.38 -9.55 23.73
N PHE A 181 -45.09 -8.41 23.74
CA PHE A 181 -44.83 -7.28 24.62
C PHE A 181 -44.88 -7.71 26.08
N ASN A 182 -45.91 -8.41 26.51
CA ASN A 182 -46.09 -8.86 27.90
C ASN A 182 -45.02 -9.87 28.33
N VAL A 183 -44.58 -10.77 27.45
CA VAL A 183 -43.42 -11.64 27.74
C VAL A 183 -42.14 -10.82 27.90
N VAL A 184 -41.79 -9.96 26.94
CA VAL A 184 -40.54 -9.17 27.02
C VAL A 184 -40.58 -8.11 28.14
N LYS A 185 -41.73 -7.49 28.39
CA LYS A 185 -41.99 -6.56 29.51
C LYS A 185 -41.86 -7.28 30.84
N ALA A 186 -42.59 -8.38 31.06
CA ALA A 186 -42.52 -9.13 32.31
C ALA A 186 -41.12 -9.69 32.54
N TYR A 187 -40.41 -10.10 31.49
CA TYR A 187 -39.01 -10.53 31.59
C TYR A 187 -38.08 -9.37 32.00
N SER A 188 -38.28 -8.17 31.45
CA SER A 188 -37.58 -6.92 31.87
C SER A 188 -37.98 -6.37 33.25
N LEU A 189 -38.91 -7.04 33.94
CA LEU A 189 -39.40 -6.70 35.28
C LEU A 189 -39.13 -7.81 36.30
N TYR A 190 -39.14 -9.07 35.84
CA TYR A 190 -38.74 -10.26 36.58
C TYR A 190 -37.34 -10.08 37.14
N ASP A 191 -36.45 -9.56 36.31
CA ASP A 191 -35.15 -9.13 36.73
C ASP A 191 -34.83 -7.74 36.13
N PRO A 192 -34.93 -6.66 36.92
CA PRO A 192 -34.57 -5.31 36.46
C PRO A 192 -33.05 -5.12 36.29
N GLU A 193 -32.23 -6.09 36.73
CA GLU A 193 -30.77 -6.14 36.51
C GLU A 193 -30.33 -7.47 35.86
N MET A 194 -31.18 -8.07 35.00
CA MET A 194 -30.93 -9.39 34.40
C MET A 194 -29.50 -9.56 33.88
N PRO A 195 -28.67 -10.42 34.50
CA PRO A 195 -27.28 -10.54 34.11
C PRO A 195 -27.11 -11.15 32.73
N GLU A 196 -25.96 -10.88 32.11
CA GLU A 196 -25.54 -11.62 30.92
C GLU A 196 -25.51 -13.13 31.17
N GLU A 197 -25.29 -13.54 32.42
CA GLU A 197 -24.96 -14.89 32.91
C GLU A 197 -25.99 -16.01 32.61
N GLU A 198 -27.31 -15.75 32.58
CA GLU A 198 -28.30 -16.82 32.31
C GLU A 198 -28.64 -16.98 30.82
N ALA A 199 -28.72 -15.86 30.08
CA ALA A 199 -28.71 -15.91 28.61
C ALA A 199 -27.39 -16.51 28.12
N PHE A 200 -26.28 -16.14 28.75
CA PHE A 200 -24.98 -16.80 28.64
C PHE A 200 -25.06 -18.26 29.05
N CYS A 201 -25.78 -18.69 30.09
CA CYS A 201 -25.91 -20.11 30.42
C CYS A 201 -26.59 -20.90 29.29
N ILE A 202 -27.72 -20.45 28.73
CA ILE A 202 -28.37 -21.17 27.60
C ILE A 202 -27.47 -21.12 26.36
N LEU A 203 -26.87 -19.97 26.06
CA LEU A 203 -25.88 -19.84 24.99
C LEU A 203 -24.65 -20.73 25.24
N VAL A 204 -24.21 -20.93 26.49
CA VAL A 204 -23.11 -21.80 26.91
C VAL A 204 -23.48 -23.27 26.82
N GLN A 205 -24.73 -23.66 27.09
CA GLN A 205 -25.19 -25.02 26.83
C GLN A 205 -25.08 -25.32 25.33
N LEU A 206 -25.53 -24.40 24.46
CA LEU A 206 -25.38 -24.51 23.00
C LEU A 206 -23.89 -24.48 22.56
N MET A 207 -23.13 -23.51 23.05
CA MET A 207 -21.75 -23.26 22.64
C MET A 207 -20.76 -24.31 23.17
N GLN A 208 -20.96 -24.84 24.38
CA GLN A 208 -20.07 -25.81 25.02
C GLN A 208 -20.61 -27.25 24.92
N ASN A 209 -21.85 -27.52 25.34
CA ASN A 209 -22.37 -28.91 25.38
C ASN A 209 -22.81 -29.42 24.00
N TYR A 210 -23.46 -28.60 23.18
CA TYR A 210 -23.65 -28.88 21.74
C TYR A 210 -22.40 -28.49 20.91
N LYS A 211 -21.34 -28.00 21.55
CA LYS A 211 -20.03 -27.62 20.96
C LYS A 211 -20.10 -26.55 19.87
N LEU A 212 -21.19 -25.78 19.77
CA LEU A 212 -21.37 -24.82 18.67
C LEU A 212 -20.30 -23.72 18.65
N ARG A 213 -19.62 -23.42 19.77
CA ARG A 213 -18.57 -22.38 19.88
C ARG A 213 -17.48 -22.48 18.82
N GLY A 214 -17.09 -23.70 18.46
CA GLY A 214 -16.01 -23.90 17.49
C GLY A 214 -16.33 -23.40 16.08
N HIS A 215 -17.61 -23.21 15.74
CA HIS A 215 -18.01 -22.64 14.45
C HIS A 215 -17.87 -21.11 14.42
N PHE A 216 -17.61 -20.49 15.58
CA PHE A 216 -17.52 -19.04 15.79
C PHE A 216 -16.19 -18.65 16.48
N THR A 217 -15.14 -19.47 16.39
CA THR A 217 -13.78 -19.02 16.74
C THR A 217 -13.24 -18.09 15.65
N PRO A 218 -12.28 -17.19 15.94
CA PRO A 218 -11.71 -16.28 14.94
C PRO A 218 -11.04 -17.00 13.74
N GLN A 219 -10.69 -18.28 13.91
CA GLN A 219 -10.12 -19.15 12.89
C GLN A 219 -11.15 -20.11 12.26
N LEU A 220 -12.41 -20.09 12.75
CA LEU A 220 -13.53 -20.93 12.33
C LEU A 220 -13.23 -22.44 12.33
N ASP A 221 -12.38 -22.90 13.24
CA ASP A 221 -11.70 -24.21 13.17
C ASP A 221 -12.66 -25.40 13.10
N LEU A 222 -13.73 -25.38 13.92
CA LEU A 222 -14.72 -26.45 13.91
C LEU A 222 -15.67 -26.31 12.73
N LEU A 223 -15.96 -25.10 12.24
CA LEU A 223 -16.72 -24.93 10.99
C LEU A 223 -15.94 -25.55 9.83
N ARG A 224 -14.65 -25.24 9.70
CA ARG A 224 -13.76 -25.80 8.68
C ARG A 224 -13.61 -27.32 8.83
N GLN A 225 -13.43 -27.85 10.05
CA GLN A 225 -13.46 -29.29 10.31
C GLN A 225 -14.82 -29.93 9.93
N ARG A 226 -15.93 -29.25 10.21
CA ARG A 226 -17.30 -29.74 9.93
C ARG A 226 -17.62 -29.70 8.43
N LEU A 227 -17.12 -28.70 7.70
CA LEU A 227 -17.15 -28.64 6.24
C LEU A 227 -16.31 -29.77 5.61
N PHE A 228 -15.08 -30.01 6.10
CA PHE A 228 -14.27 -31.16 5.68
C PHE A 228 -14.95 -32.51 5.99
N GLN A 229 -15.59 -32.64 7.15
CA GLN A 229 -16.42 -33.80 7.48
C GLN A 229 -17.62 -33.94 6.52
N PHE A 230 -18.18 -32.82 6.04
CA PHE A 230 -19.31 -32.82 5.10
C PHE A 230 -18.86 -33.24 3.70
N ASP A 231 -17.75 -32.72 3.19
CA ASP A 231 -17.14 -33.14 1.91
C ASP A 231 -16.75 -34.63 1.93
N GLY A 232 -16.13 -35.09 3.03
CA GLY A 232 -15.79 -36.50 3.20
C GLY A 232 -17.00 -37.45 3.30
N LEU A 233 -18.15 -36.94 3.74
CA LEU A 233 -19.43 -37.68 3.71
C LEU A 233 -20.14 -37.53 2.35
N LEU A 234 -19.98 -36.41 1.65
CA LEU A 234 -20.48 -36.22 0.30
C LEU A 234 -19.80 -37.21 -0.66
N GLN A 235 -18.50 -37.44 -0.48
CA GLN A 235 -17.74 -38.49 -1.17
C GLN A 235 -18.25 -39.90 -0.85
N ASP A 236 -18.62 -40.19 0.41
CA ASP A 236 -19.16 -41.50 0.83
C ASP A 236 -20.57 -41.78 0.26
N PHE A 237 -21.46 -40.79 0.34
CA PHE A 237 -22.90 -40.98 0.10
C PHE A 237 -23.35 -40.52 -1.29
N LEU A 238 -22.76 -39.47 -1.87
CA LEU A 238 -23.12 -38.91 -3.18
C LEU A 238 -21.87 -38.73 -4.08
N PRO A 239 -21.09 -39.79 -4.36
CA PRO A 239 -19.79 -39.69 -5.04
C PRO A 239 -19.84 -39.06 -6.44
N HIS A 240 -21.00 -39.09 -7.12
CA HIS A 240 -21.20 -38.39 -8.39
C HIS A 240 -21.29 -36.88 -8.22
N VAL A 241 -22.01 -36.40 -7.19
CA VAL A 241 -22.11 -34.98 -6.85
C VAL A 241 -20.75 -34.46 -6.36
N TYR A 242 -20.07 -35.21 -5.50
CA TYR A 242 -18.72 -34.88 -5.03
C TYR A 242 -17.73 -34.73 -6.20
N ARG A 243 -17.78 -35.64 -7.20
CA ARG A 243 -16.92 -35.52 -8.39
C ARG A 243 -17.28 -34.28 -9.21
N HIS A 244 -18.57 -34.04 -9.47
CA HIS A 244 -19.01 -32.85 -10.22
C HIS A 244 -18.57 -31.55 -9.53
N PHE A 245 -18.69 -31.46 -8.20
CA PHE A 245 -18.18 -30.32 -7.43
C PHE A 245 -16.67 -30.16 -7.57
N THR A 246 -15.91 -31.27 -7.53
CA THR A 246 -14.45 -31.25 -7.75
C THR A 246 -14.10 -30.78 -9.17
N GLU A 247 -14.81 -31.26 -10.19
CA GLU A 247 -14.61 -30.91 -11.61
C GLU A 247 -15.02 -29.46 -11.92
N GLN A 248 -16.01 -28.91 -11.21
CA GLN A 248 -16.43 -27.50 -11.31
C GLN A 248 -15.68 -26.56 -10.35
N GLY A 249 -14.78 -27.06 -9.49
CA GLY A 249 -14.08 -26.25 -8.47
C GLY A 249 -14.95 -25.74 -7.31
N VAL A 250 -16.17 -26.27 -7.16
CA VAL A 250 -17.11 -25.90 -6.09
C VAL A 250 -16.68 -26.54 -4.78
N ARG A 251 -16.47 -25.72 -3.73
CA ARG A 251 -16.09 -26.16 -2.38
C ARG A 251 -17.25 -25.98 -1.39
N SER A 252 -17.36 -26.85 -0.39
CA SER A 252 -18.42 -26.78 0.64
C SER A 252 -18.52 -25.41 1.33
N ASN A 253 -17.38 -24.74 1.55
CA ASN A 253 -17.36 -23.42 2.18
C ASN A 253 -18.13 -22.33 1.38
N MET A 254 -18.32 -22.53 0.06
CA MET A 254 -19.02 -21.58 -0.82
C MET A 254 -20.55 -21.54 -0.60
N TYR A 255 -21.15 -22.59 -0.03
CA TYR A 255 -22.61 -22.71 0.14
C TYR A 255 -23.01 -23.23 1.54
N ALA A 256 -22.38 -24.31 2.04
CA ALA A 256 -22.79 -24.98 3.28
C ALA A 256 -22.40 -24.20 4.56
N SER A 257 -21.48 -23.24 4.48
CA SER A 257 -21.06 -22.40 5.63
C SER A 257 -22.25 -21.77 6.35
N GLN A 258 -23.20 -21.19 5.60
CA GLN A 258 -24.39 -20.56 6.18
C GLN A 258 -25.35 -21.60 6.78
N TRP A 259 -25.43 -22.82 6.22
CA TRP A 259 -26.26 -23.90 6.76
C TRP A 259 -25.80 -24.32 8.16
N PHE A 260 -24.49 -24.54 8.34
CA PHE A 260 -23.92 -24.92 9.64
C PHE A 260 -23.91 -23.76 10.65
N LEU A 261 -23.58 -22.53 10.22
CA LEU A 261 -23.57 -21.35 11.10
C LEU A 261 -24.96 -20.95 11.61
N THR A 262 -25.99 -21.07 10.76
CA THR A 262 -27.36 -20.63 11.10
C THR A 262 -28.30 -21.79 11.45
N MET A 263 -27.82 -23.03 11.44
CA MET A 263 -28.63 -24.24 11.62
C MET A 263 -29.84 -24.24 10.65
N PHE A 264 -29.56 -23.88 9.40
CA PHE A 264 -30.50 -23.62 8.29
C PHE A 264 -31.48 -22.44 8.48
N ALA A 265 -31.50 -21.75 9.63
CA ALA A 265 -32.53 -20.75 9.97
C ALA A 265 -32.53 -19.45 9.13
N TYR A 266 -31.54 -19.23 8.25
CA TYR A 266 -31.42 -17.99 7.47
C TYR A 266 -32.43 -17.86 6.32
N LYS A 267 -32.63 -18.94 5.54
CA LYS A 267 -33.44 -18.96 4.31
C LYS A 267 -34.61 -19.95 4.35
N PHE A 268 -34.62 -20.88 5.31
CA PHE A 268 -35.60 -21.96 5.36
C PHE A 268 -36.88 -21.48 6.06
N PRO A 269 -38.08 -21.83 5.57
CA PRO A 269 -39.33 -21.46 6.24
C PRO A 269 -39.38 -21.95 7.68
N LEU A 270 -39.92 -21.14 8.60
CA LEU A 270 -39.88 -21.42 10.05
C LEU A 270 -40.46 -22.79 10.43
N LYS A 271 -41.48 -23.29 9.70
CA LYS A 271 -42.02 -24.65 9.87
C LYS A 271 -40.95 -25.75 9.68
N VAL A 272 -40.03 -25.57 8.73
CA VAL A 272 -38.87 -26.47 8.53
C VAL A 272 -37.88 -26.31 9.68
N VAL A 273 -37.51 -25.06 10.00
CA VAL A 273 -36.50 -24.72 11.02
C VAL A 273 -36.88 -25.29 12.38
N TYR A 274 -38.14 -25.17 12.81
CA TYR A 274 -38.59 -25.75 14.08
C TYR A 274 -38.44 -27.27 14.14
N ARG A 275 -38.72 -28.01 13.05
CA ARG A 275 -38.55 -29.47 13.01
C ARG A 275 -37.07 -29.90 12.90
N ILE A 276 -36.23 -29.07 12.26
CA ILE A 276 -34.75 -29.22 12.31
C ILE A 276 -34.27 -29.07 13.77
N TYR A 277 -34.83 -28.10 14.51
CA TYR A 277 -34.48 -27.87 15.91
C TYR A 277 -35.04 -28.96 16.84
N ASP A 278 -36.25 -29.48 16.60
CA ASP A 278 -36.80 -30.68 17.28
C ASP A 278 -35.78 -31.83 17.21
N THR A 279 -35.23 -32.08 16.01
CA THR A 279 -34.21 -33.11 15.76
C THR A 279 -32.86 -32.77 16.40
N LEU A 280 -32.43 -31.51 16.35
CA LEU A 280 -31.18 -31.02 16.91
C LEU A 280 -31.12 -31.21 18.43
N PHE A 281 -32.21 -30.93 19.14
CA PHE A 281 -32.29 -31.08 20.60
C PHE A 281 -32.40 -32.55 21.05
N THR A 282 -32.87 -33.47 20.18
CA THR A 282 -32.93 -34.91 20.50
C THR A 282 -31.70 -35.71 20.08
N GLU A 283 -31.10 -35.40 18.92
CA GLU A 283 -30.01 -36.21 18.32
C GLU A 283 -28.67 -35.46 18.19
N GLY A 284 -28.65 -34.17 18.50
CA GLY A 284 -27.44 -33.34 18.45
C GLY A 284 -27.02 -32.90 17.04
N VAL A 285 -25.95 -32.10 16.99
CA VAL A 285 -25.46 -31.38 15.78
C VAL A 285 -25.14 -32.26 14.57
N ASP A 286 -24.99 -33.57 14.75
CA ASP A 286 -24.74 -34.49 13.64
C ASP A 286 -25.99 -34.69 12.76
N CYS A 287 -27.18 -34.21 13.15
CA CYS A 287 -28.37 -34.13 12.30
C CYS A 287 -28.19 -33.17 11.11
N LEU A 288 -27.43 -32.08 11.28
CA LEU A 288 -27.21 -31.06 10.24
C LEU A 288 -26.54 -31.67 8.99
N PHE A 289 -25.68 -32.67 9.18
CA PHE A 289 -25.07 -33.46 8.11
C PHE A 289 -26.10 -34.31 7.36
N ARG A 290 -27.01 -34.97 8.09
CA ARG A 290 -28.07 -35.79 7.48
C ARG A 290 -29.00 -34.93 6.63
N ILE A 291 -29.40 -33.77 7.15
CA ILE A 291 -30.27 -32.80 6.45
C ILE A 291 -29.57 -32.26 5.19
N GLY A 292 -28.31 -31.82 5.29
CA GLY A 292 -27.55 -31.33 4.14
C GLY A 292 -27.32 -32.39 3.05
N LEU A 293 -27.07 -33.65 3.43
CA LEU A 293 -26.92 -34.76 2.48
C LEU A 293 -28.27 -35.16 1.84
N ALA A 294 -29.38 -35.12 2.58
CA ALA A 294 -30.71 -35.37 2.01
C ALA A 294 -31.09 -34.30 0.98
N LEU A 295 -30.86 -33.03 1.32
CA LEU A 295 -31.08 -31.88 0.44
C LEU A 295 -30.28 -31.99 -0.87
N LEU A 296 -29.00 -32.41 -0.80
CA LEU A 296 -28.16 -32.67 -1.99
C LEU A 296 -28.57 -33.93 -2.76
N SER A 297 -29.01 -34.98 -2.07
CA SER A 297 -29.46 -36.24 -2.67
C SER A 297 -30.72 -36.04 -3.54
N LYS A 298 -31.72 -35.33 -3.00
CA LYS A 298 -32.97 -35.01 -3.70
C LYS A 298 -32.73 -34.14 -4.94
N ASN A 299 -31.82 -33.16 -4.83
CA ASN A 299 -31.45 -32.24 -5.91
C ASN A 299 -30.40 -32.81 -6.91
N GLN A 300 -29.95 -34.06 -6.73
CA GLN A 300 -28.81 -34.63 -7.48
C GLN A 300 -28.95 -34.51 -9.01
N SER A 301 -30.14 -34.74 -9.57
CA SER A 301 -30.37 -34.66 -11.02
C SER A 301 -30.18 -33.25 -11.57
N THR A 302 -30.61 -32.23 -10.83
CA THR A 302 -30.43 -30.82 -11.21
C THR A 302 -28.97 -30.43 -11.06
N ILE A 303 -28.37 -30.74 -9.91
CA ILE A 303 -26.97 -30.42 -9.58
C ILE A 303 -25.99 -30.93 -10.65
N LEU A 304 -26.16 -32.16 -11.13
CA LEU A 304 -25.30 -32.77 -12.15
C LEU A 304 -25.50 -32.20 -13.58
N SER A 305 -26.43 -31.26 -13.76
CA SER A 305 -26.69 -30.58 -15.05
C SER A 305 -26.23 -29.12 -15.08
N LEU A 306 -25.81 -28.55 -13.95
CA LEU A 306 -25.42 -27.14 -13.82
C LEU A 306 -23.90 -26.95 -13.92
N ASP A 307 -23.49 -25.82 -14.51
CA ASP A 307 -22.12 -25.31 -14.48
C ASP A 307 -21.82 -24.50 -13.21
N PHE A 308 -20.55 -24.17 -12.96
CA PHE A 308 -20.09 -23.48 -11.75
C PHE A 308 -20.96 -22.29 -11.29
N GLU A 309 -21.28 -21.34 -12.18
CA GLU A 309 -22.00 -20.11 -11.81
C GLU A 309 -23.47 -20.40 -11.48
N SER A 310 -24.15 -21.20 -12.30
CA SER A 310 -25.53 -21.63 -12.05
C SER A 310 -25.63 -22.49 -10.80
N LEU A 311 -24.66 -23.38 -10.58
CA LEU A 311 -24.61 -24.33 -9.47
C LEU A 311 -24.39 -23.64 -8.12
N VAL A 312 -23.44 -22.70 -8.03
CA VAL A 312 -23.19 -21.94 -6.79
C VAL A 312 -24.39 -21.07 -6.40
N THR A 313 -25.17 -20.62 -7.39
CA THR A 313 -26.41 -19.87 -7.18
C THR A 313 -27.54 -20.80 -6.69
N TYR A 314 -27.81 -21.88 -7.43
CA TYR A 314 -28.84 -22.86 -7.10
C TYR A 314 -28.64 -23.46 -5.69
N LEU A 315 -27.39 -23.78 -5.32
CA LEU A 315 -27.02 -24.32 -4.00
C LEU A 315 -27.30 -23.36 -2.83
N LYS A 316 -27.45 -22.05 -3.08
CA LYS A 316 -27.72 -21.04 -2.04
C LYS A 316 -29.20 -20.72 -1.88
N ASP A 317 -29.91 -20.58 -2.99
CA ASP A 317 -31.25 -19.99 -2.99
C ASP A 317 -32.38 -20.98 -3.33
N ASP A 318 -32.17 -21.93 -4.26
CA ASP A 318 -33.25 -22.73 -4.85
C ASP A 318 -33.41 -24.16 -4.29
N MET A 319 -32.46 -24.65 -3.49
CA MET A 319 -32.39 -26.06 -3.03
C MET A 319 -33.65 -26.60 -2.31
N LEU A 320 -34.51 -25.73 -1.78
CA LEU A 320 -35.77 -26.11 -1.12
C LEU A 320 -36.96 -26.26 -2.06
N THR A 321 -36.90 -25.73 -3.28
CA THR A 321 -38.05 -25.69 -4.22
C THR A 321 -38.65 -27.07 -4.49
N ILE A 322 -37.82 -28.11 -4.52
CA ILE A 322 -38.19 -29.52 -4.71
C ILE A 322 -38.98 -30.14 -3.53
N TYR A 323 -39.12 -29.43 -2.40
CA TYR A 323 -39.87 -29.83 -1.21
C TYR A 323 -41.12 -28.99 -0.94
N ASN A 324 -41.48 -28.06 -1.83
CA ASN A 324 -42.59 -27.12 -1.63
C ASN A 324 -43.94 -27.80 -1.31
N ASP A 325 -44.22 -28.96 -1.93
CA ASP A 325 -45.48 -29.69 -1.75
C ASP A 325 -45.53 -30.52 -0.45
N ASN A 326 -44.38 -30.99 0.07
CA ASN A 326 -44.32 -31.76 1.32
C ASN A 326 -42.97 -31.60 2.05
N ILE A 327 -42.94 -30.62 2.97
CA ILE A 327 -41.81 -30.32 3.86
C ILE A 327 -41.45 -31.49 4.81
N THR A 328 -42.36 -32.44 5.05
CA THR A 328 -42.10 -33.57 5.96
C THR A 328 -41.08 -34.54 5.39
N ASP A 329 -41.02 -34.67 4.06
CA ASP A 329 -40.20 -35.67 3.40
C ASP A 329 -38.70 -35.43 3.62
N LEU A 330 -38.23 -34.17 3.57
CA LEU A 330 -36.81 -33.79 3.80
C LEU A 330 -36.25 -34.38 5.10
N LEU A 331 -37.05 -34.36 6.17
CA LEU A 331 -36.62 -34.89 7.46
C LEU A 331 -36.67 -36.41 7.46
N SER A 332 -37.74 -37.04 6.95
CA SER A 332 -37.82 -38.49 6.83
C SER A 332 -36.64 -39.08 6.04
N GLU A 333 -36.30 -38.48 4.89
CA GLU A 333 -35.16 -38.83 4.03
C GLU A 333 -33.82 -38.64 4.76
N SER A 334 -33.72 -37.63 5.63
CA SER A 334 -32.51 -37.43 6.46
C SER A 334 -32.28 -38.57 7.45
N PHE A 335 -33.33 -39.20 8.01
CA PHE A 335 -33.18 -40.32 8.95
C PHE A 335 -32.72 -41.62 8.28
N ASP A 336 -32.89 -41.76 6.96
CA ASP A 336 -32.33 -42.88 6.22
C ASP A 336 -30.81 -42.80 6.05
N ILE A 337 -30.23 -41.60 6.09
CA ILE A 337 -28.79 -41.34 5.95
C ILE A 337 -28.04 -41.68 7.24
N LYS A 338 -27.71 -42.96 7.39
CA LYS A 338 -27.10 -43.56 8.59
C LYS A 338 -25.58 -43.27 8.69
N ILE A 339 -25.24 -42.02 9.00
CA ILE A 339 -23.86 -41.58 9.30
C ILE A 339 -23.35 -42.29 10.56
N SER A 340 -22.20 -42.96 10.48
CA SER A 340 -21.58 -43.58 11.65
C SER A 340 -20.65 -42.61 12.39
N THR A 341 -20.77 -42.55 13.73
CA THR A 341 -19.92 -41.70 14.58
C THR A 341 -18.42 -41.98 14.37
N ARG A 342 -18.05 -43.24 14.11
CA ARG A 342 -16.67 -43.65 13.80
C ARG A 342 -16.14 -43.03 12.50
N ARG A 343 -16.97 -42.79 11.49
CA ARG A 343 -16.56 -42.11 10.24
C ARG A 343 -16.38 -40.61 10.46
N LEU A 344 -17.29 -39.97 11.22
CA LEU A 344 -17.12 -38.57 11.65
C LEU A 344 -15.84 -38.39 12.48
N GLU A 345 -15.58 -39.26 13.46
CA GLU A 345 -14.35 -39.26 14.26
C GLU A 345 -13.08 -39.49 13.42
N LYS A 346 -13.15 -40.34 12.38
CA LYS A 346 -12.03 -40.52 11.44
C LYS A 346 -11.78 -39.23 10.65
N LEU A 347 -12.81 -38.67 10.02
CA LEU A 347 -12.71 -37.43 9.24
C LEU A 347 -12.20 -36.24 10.08
N ALA A 348 -12.58 -36.15 11.35
CA ALA A 348 -12.03 -35.14 12.27
C ALA A 348 -10.53 -35.33 12.56
N LYS A 349 -10.04 -36.58 12.62
CA LYS A 349 -8.60 -36.89 12.77
C LYS A 349 -7.84 -36.68 11.48
N ASP A 350 -8.42 -37.08 10.34
CA ASP A 350 -7.85 -36.88 9.01
C ASP A 350 -7.62 -35.36 8.80
N TYR A 351 -8.63 -34.52 9.07
CA TYR A 351 -8.51 -33.04 9.07
C TYR A 351 -7.38 -32.54 9.98
N GLN A 352 -7.31 -32.99 11.23
CA GLN A 352 -6.26 -32.56 12.18
C GLN A 352 -4.84 -32.91 11.70
N ILE A 353 -4.68 -34.06 11.04
CA ILE A 353 -3.40 -34.47 10.44
C ILE A 353 -3.04 -33.55 9.26
N GLU A 354 -4.01 -33.21 8.42
CA GLU A 354 -3.82 -32.29 7.29
C GLU A 354 -3.52 -30.86 7.75
N THR A 355 -4.21 -30.33 8.77
CA THR A 355 -3.92 -29.01 9.36
C THR A 355 -2.50 -28.97 9.93
N ILE A 356 -2.10 -29.95 10.75
CA ILE A 356 -0.75 -30.00 11.35
C ILE A 356 0.33 -30.10 10.26
N LYS A 357 0.05 -30.84 9.17
CA LYS A 357 0.93 -30.91 8.01
C LYS A 357 1.05 -29.54 7.32
N ALA A 358 -0.07 -28.90 6.99
CA ALA A 358 -0.12 -27.59 6.33
C ALA A 358 0.58 -26.50 7.16
N ASP A 359 0.37 -26.47 8.49
CA ASP A 359 1.08 -25.56 9.40
C ASP A 359 2.59 -25.80 9.38
N SER A 360 3.03 -27.06 9.34
CA SER A 360 4.46 -27.41 9.27
C SER A 360 5.09 -27.00 7.94
N GLU A 361 4.34 -27.12 6.83
CA GLU A 361 4.76 -26.72 5.49
C GLU A 361 4.78 -25.19 5.36
N ALA A 362 3.79 -24.48 5.91
CA ALA A 362 3.76 -23.01 5.98
C ALA A 362 4.94 -22.45 6.81
N CYS A 363 5.23 -23.07 7.96
CA CYS A 363 6.39 -22.72 8.79
C CYS A 363 7.72 -22.98 8.06
N LEU A 364 7.82 -24.08 7.31
CA LEU A 364 8.98 -24.38 6.47
C LEU A 364 9.13 -23.36 5.33
N ILE A 365 8.04 -22.99 4.66
CA ILE A 365 8.00 -21.95 3.61
C ILE A 365 8.42 -20.59 4.18
N GLU A 366 7.96 -20.20 5.38
CA GLU A 366 8.36 -18.95 6.01
C GLU A 366 9.86 -18.96 6.40
N SER A 367 10.37 -20.09 6.88
CA SER A 367 11.80 -20.32 7.15
C SER A 367 12.66 -20.23 5.87
N LEU A 368 12.18 -20.80 4.76
CA LEU A 368 12.83 -20.71 3.44
C LEU A 368 12.78 -19.27 2.89
N ARG A 369 11.65 -18.57 3.01
CA ARG A 369 11.51 -17.14 2.64
C ARG A 369 12.52 -16.28 3.42
N LYS A 370 12.66 -16.51 4.73
CA LYS A 370 13.66 -15.82 5.59
C LYS A 370 15.10 -16.11 5.15
N LYS A 371 15.44 -17.37 4.83
CA LYS A 371 16.77 -17.75 4.32
C LYS A 371 17.07 -17.15 2.95
N ASN A 372 16.12 -17.22 2.01
CA ASN A 372 16.28 -16.66 0.67
C ASN A 372 16.45 -15.14 0.70
N LYS A 373 15.74 -14.43 1.60
CA LYS A 373 15.97 -13.01 1.84
C LYS A 373 17.40 -12.73 2.32
N LEU A 374 17.88 -13.44 3.34
CA LEU A 374 19.25 -13.27 3.85
C LEU A 374 20.33 -13.57 2.80
N LEU A 375 20.14 -14.62 2.00
CA LEU A 375 21.03 -14.97 0.88
C LEU A 375 21.00 -13.89 -0.21
N THR A 376 19.84 -13.28 -0.48
CA THR A 376 19.70 -12.17 -1.43
C THR A 376 20.42 -10.92 -0.92
N GLU A 377 20.29 -10.58 0.37
CA GLU A 377 21.00 -9.47 1.01
C GLU A 377 22.53 -9.68 0.98
N GLN A 378 23.00 -10.90 1.25
CA GLN A 378 24.43 -11.26 1.14
C GLN A 378 24.94 -11.19 -0.31
N TYR A 379 24.17 -11.72 -1.27
CA TYR A 379 24.51 -11.65 -2.69
C TYR A 379 24.59 -10.21 -3.20
N GLN A 380 23.62 -9.35 -2.83
CA GLN A 380 23.65 -7.93 -3.17
C GLN A 380 24.86 -7.21 -2.56
N SER A 381 25.24 -7.52 -1.32
CA SER A 381 26.45 -6.98 -0.71
C SER A 381 27.70 -7.35 -1.52
N LEU A 382 27.90 -8.64 -1.82
CA LEU A 382 29.04 -9.14 -2.58
C LEU A 382 29.08 -8.59 -4.03
N ASP A 383 27.91 -8.42 -4.66
CA ASP A 383 27.79 -7.78 -5.98
C ASP A 383 28.20 -6.30 -5.94
N THR A 384 27.79 -5.54 -4.92
CA THR A 384 28.23 -4.14 -4.77
C THR A 384 29.72 -4.00 -4.45
N GLU A 385 30.30 -4.94 -3.70
CA GLU A 385 31.73 -5.00 -3.41
C GLU A 385 32.53 -5.30 -4.70
N ASN A 386 32.14 -6.34 -5.44
CA ASN A 386 32.75 -6.67 -6.74
C ASN A 386 32.64 -5.50 -7.75
N LYS A 387 31.49 -4.83 -7.83
CA LYS A 387 31.29 -3.64 -8.69
C LYS A 387 32.12 -2.43 -8.25
N THR A 388 32.54 -2.37 -6.99
CA THR A 388 33.44 -1.32 -6.49
C THR A 388 34.89 -1.67 -6.87
N ILE A 389 35.33 -2.89 -6.59
CA ILE A 389 36.64 -3.44 -6.97
C ILE A 389 36.86 -3.33 -8.50
N GLN A 390 35.85 -3.62 -9.32
CA GLN A 390 35.92 -3.45 -10.79
C GLN A 390 36.14 -1.99 -11.22
N LYS A 391 35.54 -1.01 -10.53
CA LYS A 391 35.76 0.42 -10.81
C LYS A 391 37.17 0.85 -10.41
N GLU A 392 37.66 0.39 -9.27
CA GLU A 392 39.03 0.65 -8.81
C GLU A 392 40.06 0.07 -9.77
N HIS A 393 39.87 -1.17 -10.24
CA HIS A 393 40.71 -1.76 -11.29
C HIS A 393 40.67 -0.98 -12.61
N ALA A 394 39.51 -0.46 -13.03
CA ALA A 394 39.41 0.37 -14.23
C ALA A 394 40.18 1.70 -14.08
N LEU A 395 40.01 2.39 -12.96
CA LEU A 395 40.73 3.64 -12.67
C LEU A 395 42.25 3.45 -12.62
N VAL A 396 42.72 2.37 -11.98
CA VAL A 396 44.16 2.01 -11.94
C VAL A 396 44.69 1.63 -13.33
N ALA A 397 43.87 0.99 -14.18
CA ALA A 397 44.25 0.70 -15.56
C ALA A 397 44.38 1.98 -16.40
N ASP A 398 43.43 2.92 -16.29
CA ASP A 398 43.46 4.20 -16.97
C ASP A 398 44.65 5.07 -16.51
N GLU A 399 44.94 5.14 -15.20
CA GLU A 399 46.13 5.82 -14.69
C GLU A 399 47.42 5.18 -15.23
N LEU A 400 47.50 3.85 -15.26
CA LEU A 400 48.67 3.12 -15.79
C LEU A 400 48.85 3.33 -17.30
N VAL A 401 47.76 3.48 -18.07
CA VAL A 401 47.82 3.89 -19.48
C VAL A 401 48.31 5.33 -19.62
N PHE A 402 47.77 6.26 -18.83
CA PHE A 402 48.22 7.66 -18.83
C PHE A 402 49.71 7.78 -18.49
N LYS A 403 50.17 7.09 -17.43
CA LYS A 403 51.57 7.08 -17.01
C LYS A 403 52.49 6.44 -18.04
N LYS A 404 52.04 5.44 -18.81
CA LYS A 404 52.80 4.89 -19.95
C LYS A 404 52.94 5.92 -21.09
N ILE A 405 51.89 6.67 -21.40
CA ILE A 405 51.94 7.74 -22.42
C ILE A 405 52.87 8.88 -21.96
N GLU A 406 52.79 9.28 -20.69
CA GLU A 406 53.67 10.28 -20.09
C GLU A 406 55.15 9.83 -20.10
N LEU A 407 55.43 8.57 -19.75
CA LEU A 407 56.77 7.99 -19.82
C LEU A 407 57.32 7.93 -21.24
N ALA A 408 56.50 7.56 -22.24
CA ALA A 408 56.92 7.58 -23.64
C ALA A 408 57.27 9.01 -24.10
N ARG A 409 56.40 9.99 -23.81
CA ARG A 409 56.62 11.40 -24.12
C ARG A 409 57.92 11.94 -23.50
N VAL A 410 58.21 11.57 -22.26
CA VAL A 410 59.46 11.95 -21.55
C VAL A 410 60.67 11.19 -22.12
N HIS A 411 60.49 9.97 -22.63
CA HIS A 411 61.55 9.22 -23.33
C HIS A 411 61.95 9.90 -24.64
N ASP A 412 60.97 10.29 -25.46
CA ASP A 412 61.17 11.01 -26.72
C ASP A 412 61.87 12.36 -26.50
N GLU A 413 61.48 13.12 -25.47
CA GLU A 413 62.17 14.35 -25.07
C GLU A 413 63.62 14.09 -24.65
N ASN A 414 63.89 13.00 -23.93
CA ASN A 414 65.25 12.62 -23.54
C ASN A 414 66.10 12.15 -24.74
N GLU A 415 65.52 11.46 -25.72
CA GLU A 415 66.17 11.12 -27.00
C GLU A 415 66.54 12.39 -27.77
N ALA A 416 65.59 13.32 -27.94
CA ALA A 416 65.81 14.58 -28.63
C ALA A 416 66.90 15.44 -27.95
N LEU A 417 66.89 15.53 -26.62
CA LEU A 417 67.92 16.24 -25.85
C LEU A 417 69.30 15.56 -25.95
N LYS A 418 69.37 14.23 -25.98
CA LYS A 418 70.63 13.50 -26.23
C LYS A 418 71.17 13.76 -27.64
N GLN A 419 70.32 13.79 -28.65
CA GLN A 419 70.71 14.10 -30.03
C GLN A 419 71.23 15.54 -30.15
N GLN A 420 70.54 16.52 -29.55
CA GLN A 420 71.01 17.91 -29.48
C GLN A 420 72.35 18.04 -28.75
N ALA A 421 72.51 17.36 -27.60
CA ALA A 421 73.77 17.34 -26.86
C ALA A 421 74.92 16.69 -27.66
N CYS A 422 74.62 15.64 -28.44
CA CYS A 422 75.60 14.99 -29.32
C CYS A 422 76.07 15.92 -30.45
N GLU A 423 75.15 16.60 -31.13
CA GLU A 423 75.50 17.54 -32.22
C GLU A 423 76.22 18.79 -31.68
N LEU A 424 75.79 19.35 -30.54
CA LEU A 424 76.50 20.42 -29.85
C LEU A 424 77.93 20.02 -29.48
N LYS A 425 78.13 18.78 -29.02
CA LYS A 425 79.46 18.24 -28.71
C LYS A 425 80.30 18.05 -29.99
N ARG A 426 79.71 17.54 -31.07
CA ARG A 426 80.38 17.39 -32.38
C ARG A 426 80.82 18.74 -32.96
N VAL A 427 80.00 19.78 -32.81
CA VAL A 427 80.35 21.16 -33.18
C VAL A 427 81.51 21.68 -32.31
N LEU A 428 81.46 21.46 -30.99
CA LEU A 428 82.54 21.84 -30.06
C LEU A 428 83.87 21.11 -30.33
N GLU A 429 83.84 19.87 -30.83
CA GLU A 429 85.04 19.11 -31.22
C GLU A 429 85.67 19.62 -32.55
N VAL A 430 84.88 20.23 -33.44
CA VAL A 430 85.34 20.79 -34.73
C VAL A 430 85.87 22.23 -34.59
N ILE A 431 85.32 23.03 -33.68
CA ILE A 431 85.68 24.45 -33.49
C ILE A 431 87.20 24.68 -33.25
N PRO A 432 87.89 23.92 -32.37
CA PRO A 432 89.33 24.10 -32.16
C PRO A 432 90.15 23.95 -33.44
N GLY A 433 89.89 22.92 -34.24
CA GLY A 433 90.57 22.68 -35.51
C GLY A 433 90.25 23.76 -36.56
N GLN A 434 89.03 24.32 -36.56
CA GLN A 434 88.70 25.46 -37.41
C GLN A 434 89.46 26.74 -36.99
N ILE A 435 89.51 27.04 -35.69
CA ILE A 435 90.26 28.19 -35.16
C ILE A 435 91.77 28.01 -35.42
N GLU A 436 92.32 26.82 -35.23
CA GLU A 436 93.74 26.54 -35.45
C GLU A 436 94.13 26.67 -36.92
N ASN A 437 93.30 26.17 -37.86
CA ASN A 437 93.51 26.39 -39.30
C ASN A 437 93.32 27.86 -39.70
N GLN A 438 92.35 28.58 -39.12
CA GLN A 438 92.14 30.01 -39.34
C GLN A 438 93.36 30.82 -38.87
N VAL A 439 93.83 30.56 -37.65
CA VAL A 439 95.03 31.20 -37.07
C VAL A 439 96.29 30.83 -37.85
N GLN A 440 96.46 29.59 -38.30
CA GLN A 440 97.60 29.20 -39.14
C GLN A 440 97.56 29.86 -40.52
N SER A 441 96.38 30.00 -41.13
CA SER A 441 96.16 30.77 -42.36
C SER A 441 96.53 32.24 -42.16
N ASP A 442 95.96 32.88 -41.13
CA ASP A 442 96.18 34.29 -40.84
C ASP A 442 97.63 34.57 -40.40
N MET A 443 98.28 33.62 -39.70
CA MET A 443 99.71 33.65 -39.37
C MET A 443 100.58 33.51 -40.62
N ASN A 444 100.25 32.61 -41.56
CA ASN A 444 100.97 32.49 -42.83
C ASN A 444 100.82 33.75 -43.68
N ILE A 445 99.60 34.32 -43.76
CA ILE A 445 99.32 35.60 -44.42
C ILE A 445 100.10 36.73 -43.76
N LEU A 446 100.11 36.81 -42.43
CA LEU A 446 100.88 37.81 -41.66
C LEU A 446 102.39 37.61 -41.81
N CYS A 447 102.88 36.37 -41.93
CA CYS A 447 104.30 36.08 -42.13
C CYS A 447 104.76 36.51 -43.53
N ILE A 448 104.02 36.13 -44.59
CA ILE A 448 104.25 36.60 -45.97
C ILE A 448 104.15 38.14 -46.05
N LYS A 449 103.16 38.73 -45.37
CA LYS A 449 102.95 40.18 -45.33
C LYS A 449 104.03 40.89 -44.52
N ASN A 450 104.54 40.32 -43.44
CA ASN A 450 105.71 40.82 -42.72
C ASN A 450 106.97 40.68 -43.56
N GLN A 451 107.21 39.55 -44.22
CA GLN A 451 108.38 39.38 -45.09
C GLN A 451 108.35 40.36 -46.27
N SER A 452 107.16 40.61 -46.84
CA SER A 452 106.91 41.65 -47.83
C SER A 452 107.07 43.06 -47.25
N LEU A 453 106.71 43.30 -45.98
CA LEU A 453 106.94 44.56 -45.27
C LEU A 453 108.41 44.75 -44.88
N THR A 454 109.19 43.71 -44.58
CA THR A 454 110.63 43.80 -44.34
C THR A 454 111.37 44.05 -45.64
N GLN A 455 110.99 43.38 -46.74
CA GLN A 455 111.51 43.70 -48.08
C GLN A 455 111.10 45.10 -48.55
N LYS A 456 109.87 45.55 -48.23
CA LYS A 456 109.45 46.93 -48.47
C LYS A 456 110.12 47.92 -47.55
N ASN A 457 110.44 47.59 -46.30
CA ASN A 457 111.12 48.50 -45.38
C ASN A 457 112.61 48.61 -45.74
N ALA A 458 113.27 47.52 -46.15
CA ALA A 458 114.58 47.59 -46.78
C ALA A 458 114.51 48.45 -48.06
N LYS A 459 113.58 48.16 -48.98
CA LYS A 459 113.35 49.01 -50.16
C LYS A 459 112.89 50.43 -49.85
N LEU A 460 112.31 50.72 -48.69
CA LEU A 460 111.92 52.06 -48.23
C LEU A 460 113.00 52.72 -47.37
N GLN A 461 114.07 52.02 -47.03
CA GLN A 461 115.32 52.60 -46.53
C GLN A 461 116.24 52.92 -47.72
N ASP A 462 116.36 51.99 -48.68
CA ASP A 462 116.95 52.26 -50.00
C ASP A 462 116.20 53.41 -50.68
N GLN A 463 114.86 53.35 -50.75
CA GLN A 463 114.03 54.46 -51.23
C GLN A 463 113.85 55.60 -50.22
N LEU A 464 114.40 55.56 -48.99
CA LEU A 464 114.57 56.80 -48.22
C LEU A 464 115.88 57.48 -48.58
N ALA A 465 116.97 56.75 -48.87
CA ALA A 465 118.16 57.34 -49.45
C ALA A 465 117.88 57.87 -50.87
N ASP A 466 117.19 57.07 -51.70
CA ASP A 466 116.78 57.49 -53.03
C ASP A 466 115.67 58.55 -52.96
N MET A 467 114.78 58.63 -51.96
CA MET A 467 113.84 59.76 -51.79
C MET A 467 114.38 60.95 -51.01
N GLU A 468 115.47 60.85 -50.26
CA GLU A 468 116.27 62.02 -49.91
C GLU A 468 116.89 62.59 -51.20
N THR A 469 117.16 61.74 -52.19
CA THR A 469 117.59 62.11 -53.55
C THR A 469 116.43 62.45 -54.52
N LEU A 470 115.19 61.95 -54.30
CA LEU A 470 114.01 62.09 -55.18
C LEU A 470 112.84 62.87 -54.55
N VAL A 471 112.94 63.38 -53.32
CA VAL A 471 112.15 64.55 -52.86
C VAL A 471 112.85 65.84 -53.29
N ILE A 472 114.15 65.76 -53.61
CA ILE A 472 114.86 66.77 -54.41
C ILE A 472 114.29 66.83 -55.84
N GLU A 473 114.11 65.68 -56.53
CA GLU A 473 113.67 65.66 -57.93
C GLU A 473 112.15 65.47 -58.17
N MET A 474 111.46 64.59 -57.44
CA MET A 474 110.03 64.27 -57.62
C MET A 474 109.09 64.96 -56.61
N LYS A 475 109.41 66.23 -56.34
CA LYS A 475 108.43 67.28 -55.99
C LYS A 475 107.50 67.60 -57.20
N LEU A 476 107.06 66.56 -57.93
CA LEU A 476 106.86 66.57 -59.40
C LEU A 476 105.91 65.40 -59.94
N ASN A 477 104.66 65.19 -59.41
CA ASN A 477 103.40 64.53 -60.01
C ASN A 477 102.67 63.24 -59.31
N MET A 478 101.42 62.67 -59.66
CA MET A 478 100.28 62.05 -58.74
C MET A 478 99.10 60.89 -59.12
N LEU A 479 98.45 60.01 -58.17
CA LEU A 479 96.99 59.38 -57.75
C LEU A 479 95.90 58.12 -58.19
N ILE A 480 95.13 57.31 -57.27
CA ILE A 480 93.57 56.80 -57.07
C ILE A 480 92.67 55.33 -57.19
N THR A 481 91.64 54.88 -56.27
CA THR A 481 90.26 53.94 -56.20
C THR A 481 89.95 52.29 -56.05
N LYS A 482 88.81 51.40 -55.81
CA LYS A 482 87.28 51.07 -55.29
C LYS A 482 86.70 49.47 -55.34
N VAL A 483 85.52 48.66 -55.05
CA VAL A 483 84.07 48.37 -54.33
C VAL A 483 83.22 46.93 -54.71
N THR A 484 82.09 46.09 -54.31
CA THR A 484 81.00 45.45 -53.26
C THR A 484 80.01 44.14 -53.75
N ARG A 485 78.88 43.30 -53.34
CA ARG A 485 77.67 42.83 -52.34
C ARG A 485 76.80 41.38 -52.67
N SER A 486 75.66 40.58 -52.27
CA SER A 486 74.41 40.12 -51.29
C SER A 486 73.45 38.78 -51.72
N SER A 487 72.31 37.98 -51.29
CA SER A 487 71.21 37.44 -50.20
C SER A 487 70.00 36.34 -50.66
N LEU A 488 68.88 35.55 -50.14
CA LEU A 488 68.07 34.77 -48.95
C LEU A 488 66.59 33.93 -49.20
N VAL A 489 65.90 32.91 -48.40
CA VAL A 489 64.41 32.19 -48.49
C VAL A 489 63.64 31.11 -47.40
N SER A 490 62.39 30.38 -47.51
CA SER A 490 61.34 29.58 -46.51
C SER A 490 60.25 28.35 -46.94
N ILE A 491 59.18 27.52 -46.37
CA ILE A 491 58.29 26.94 -45.13
C ILE A 491 57.07 25.74 -45.29
N VAL A 492 56.27 25.02 -44.30
CA VAL A 492 55.12 23.83 -44.32
C VAL A 492 53.94 23.63 -43.12
N ASN A 493 52.92 22.69 -42.66
CA ASN A 493 52.13 21.26 -42.73
C ASN A 493 50.62 20.91 -41.98
N ARG A 494 49.96 19.65 -41.66
CA ARG A 494 48.40 19.26 -41.30
C ARG A 494 47.65 18.18 -40.16
N PRO A 495 46.62 17.14 -40.24
CA PRO A 495 45.35 16.72 -39.30
C PRO A 495 44.73 15.19 -38.84
N LEU A 496 43.51 14.88 -38.11
CA LEU A 496 42.84 13.50 -37.55
C LEU A 496 41.24 13.25 -36.97
N THR A 497 40.55 12.02 -36.62
CA THR A 497 39.13 11.67 -35.88
C THR A 497 38.37 10.17 -35.61
N LYS A 498 37.37 9.80 -34.63
CA LYS A 498 36.26 8.60 -34.48
C LYS A 498 35.20 8.48 -33.21
N ARG A 499 34.40 7.35 -32.90
CA ARG A 499 33.26 7.07 -31.84
C ARG A 499 32.84 5.52 -31.57
N CYS A 500 31.81 4.93 -30.82
CA CYS A 500 31.14 4.90 -29.41
C CYS A 500 29.87 3.88 -29.22
N TYR A 501 29.42 3.28 -28.02
CA TYR A 501 28.09 2.51 -27.73
C TYR A 501 27.67 1.99 -26.23
N ALA A 502 26.53 1.23 -25.94
CA ALA A 502 25.88 0.70 -24.63
C ALA A 502 24.86 -0.57 -24.79
N ALA A 503 24.01 -1.27 -23.94
CA ALA A 503 23.33 -1.39 -22.53
C ALA A 503 22.83 -2.91 -22.17
N ALA A 504 21.88 -3.49 -21.31
CA ALA A 504 20.74 -3.28 -20.29
C ALA A 504 20.26 -4.59 -19.43
N ALA A 505 19.14 -4.69 -18.60
CA ALA A 505 18.69 -5.87 -17.68
C ALA A 505 17.15 -6.00 -17.13
N ASN A 506 16.66 -7.03 -16.32
CA ASN A 506 15.17 -7.29 -15.95
C ASN A 506 14.62 -8.13 -14.67
N SER A 507 13.43 -7.78 -14.07
CA SER A 507 12.34 -8.62 -13.40
C SER A 507 11.03 -7.79 -13.11
N GLU A 508 9.92 -8.36 -12.57
CA GLU A 508 8.52 -7.80 -12.64
C GLU A 508 8.22 -6.38 -12.08
N PRO A 509 7.18 -5.66 -12.59
CA PRO A 509 7.17 -4.19 -12.61
C PRO A 509 6.25 -3.48 -11.59
N ILE A 510 6.85 -2.61 -10.77
CA ILE A 510 6.16 -1.55 -10.01
C ILE A 510 5.87 -0.35 -10.94
N LYS A 511 4.75 0.38 -10.77
CA LYS A 511 4.46 1.60 -11.56
C LYS A 511 5.58 2.65 -11.39
N LYS A 512 5.81 3.46 -12.42
CA LYS A 512 6.85 4.51 -12.44
C LYS A 512 6.23 5.88 -12.72
N THR A 513 6.73 6.93 -12.07
CA THR A 513 6.50 8.32 -12.51
C THR A 513 7.45 8.66 -13.66
N ALA A 514 7.17 9.71 -14.44
CA ALA A 514 8.07 10.17 -15.49
C ALA A 514 9.42 10.69 -14.96
N LEU A 515 9.51 10.98 -13.65
CA LEU A 515 10.75 11.31 -12.97
C LEU A 515 11.52 10.07 -12.46
N TYR A 516 11.07 8.83 -12.70
CA TYR A 516 11.74 7.63 -12.18
C TYR A 516 13.23 7.54 -12.54
N ASP A 517 13.58 7.65 -13.84
CA ASP A 517 14.99 7.57 -14.27
C ASP A 517 15.78 8.80 -13.82
N PHE A 518 15.11 9.95 -13.63
CA PHE A 518 15.69 11.14 -13.03
C PHE A 518 16.03 10.92 -11.54
N HIS A 519 15.14 10.31 -10.76
CA HIS A 519 15.38 9.96 -9.36
C HIS A 519 16.57 9.01 -9.23
N VAL A 520 16.65 7.99 -10.10
CA VAL A 520 17.79 7.05 -10.13
C VAL A 520 19.09 7.78 -10.49
N LYS A 521 19.07 8.70 -11.47
CA LYS A 521 20.20 9.57 -11.84
C LYS A 521 20.67 10.47 -10.68
N GLN A 522 19.74 10.96 -9.84
CA GLN A 522 20.05 11.74 -8.63
C GLN A 522 20.37 10.87 -7.39
N GLY A 523 20.52 9.55 -7.54
CA GLY A 523 20.84 8.64 -6.43
C GLY A 523 19.69 8.43 -5.44
N GLY A 524 18.45 8.61 -5.89
CA GLY A 524 17.22 8.31 -5.15
C GLY A 524 17.10 6.83 -4.82
N LYS A 525 16.87 6.52 -3.54
CA LYS A 525 16.63 5.16 -3.06
C LYS A 525 15.15 4.82 -3.26
N MET A 526 14.87 4.16 -4.37
CA MET A 526 13.51 3.82 -4.80
C MET A 526 12.92 2.70 -3.91
N VAL A 527 11.67 2.89 -3.48
CA VAL A 527 10.89 1.92 -2.69
C VAL A 527 9.47 1.82 -3.24
N PRO A 528 8.73 0.70 -3.00
CA PRO A 528 7.31 0.64 -3.30
C PRO A 528 6.53 1.57 -2.35
N PHE A 529 5.66 2.42 -2.91
CA PHE A 529 4.74 3.28 -2.18
C PHE A 529 3.48 3.52 -3.02
N ALA A 530 2.29 3.18 -2.49
CA ALA A 530 1.00 3.27 -3.20
C ALA A 530 1.01 2.65 -4.62
N GLY A 531 1.74 1.54 -4.81
CA GLY A 531 1.89 0.88 -6.12
C GLY A 531 2.93 1.51 -7.07
N TYR A 532 3.54 2.63 -6.71
CA TYR A 532 4.60 3.32 -7.46
C TYR A 532 5.99 3.11 -6.85
N ALA A 533 7.03 3.19 -7.68
CA ALA A 533 8.41 3.20 -7.25
C ALA A 533 8.85 4.65 -6.97
N MET A 534 8.92 5.04 -5.70
CA MET A 534 9.15 6.41 -5.24
C MET A 534 10.45 6.53 -4.41
N PRO A 535 11.16 7.67 -4.43
CA PRO A 535 12.39 7.85 -3.67
C PRO A 535 12.11 8.13 -2.17
N VAL A 536 12.62 7.28 -1.27
CA VAL A 536 12.47 7.50 0.18
C VAL A 536 13.47 8.53 0.73
N THR A 537 14.67 8.59 0.14
CA THR A 537 15.78 9.50 0.42
C THR A 537 16.75 9.51 -0.77
N TYR A 538 17.58 10.53 -0.92
CA TYR A 538 18.64 10.59 -1.94
C TYR A 538 20.02 10.28 -1.34
N SER A 539 21.03 10.08 -2.19
CA SER A 539 22.40 9.74 -1.76
C SER A 539 23.22 10.96 -1.33
N ASN A 540 22.95 12.15 -1.88
CA ASN A 540 23.57 13.40 -1.45
C ASN A 540 23.06 13.84 -0.06
N MET A 541 21.78 13.62 0.23
CA MET A 541 21.12 14.15 1.43
C MET A 541 20.23 13.11 2.11
N GLY A 542 20.63 12.70 3.32
CA GLY A 542 19.84 11.82 4.18
C GLY A 542 18.62 12.53 4.78
N MET A 543 17.56 11.76 5.07
CA MET A 543 16.26 12.21 5.58
C MET A 543 16.29 13.38 6.60
N LEU A 544 17.17 13.32 7.61
CA LEU A 544 17.31 14.37 8.64
C LEU A 544 17.80 15.71 8.06
N ALA A 545 18.75 15.66 7.13
CA ALA A 545 19.26 16.84 6.44
C ALA A 545 18.24 17.38 5.42
N SER A 546 17.58 16.49 4.66
CA SER A 546 16.54 16.86 3.69
C SER A 546 15.34 17.56 4.33
N HIS A 547 14.88 17.10 5.49
CA HIS A 547 13.87 17.79 6.29
C HIS A 547 14.35 19.20 6.69
N ASN A 548 15.53 19.32 7.28
CA ASN A 548 16.07 20.61 7.73
C ASN A 548 16.33 21.58 6.57
N HIS A 549 16.74 21.08 5.40
CA HIS A 549 16.89 21.87 4.18
C HIS A 549 15.55 22.42 3.69
N THR A 550 14.49 21.61 3.71
CA THR A 550 13.14 22.07 3.34
C THR A 550 12.65 23.20 4.25
N ARG A 551 12.95 23.12 5.56
CA ARG A 551 12.66 24.16 6.57
C ARG A 551 13.50 25.44 6.45
N GLN A 552 14.56 25.46 5.63
CA GLN A 552 15.55 26.55 5.57
C GLN A 552 15.75 27.14 4.17
N ASN A 553 15.43 26.37 3.13
CA ASN A 553 15.69 26.66 1.73
C ASN A 553 14.46 26.32 0.88
N ALA A 554 14.59 25.43 -0.12
CA ALA A 554 13.49 24.83 -0.84
C ALA A 554 13.81 23.37 -1.21
N SER A 555 12.77 22.54 -1.28
CA SER A 555 12.89 21.15 -1.74
C SER A 555 11.80 20.80 -2.75
N ILE A 556 12.14 20.02 -3.77
CA ILE A 556 11.20 19.42 -4.71
C ILE A 556 10.83 18.01 -4.25
N PHE A 557 9.53 17.72 -4.22
CA PHE A 557 8.97 16.39 -4.04
C PHE A 557 8.24 15.97 -5.32
N ASP A 558 8.54 14.78 -5.84
CA ASP A 558 7.70 14.14 -6.86
C ASP A 558 6.44 13.57 -6.20
N VAL A 559 5.29 14.09 -6.65
CA VAL A 559 3.95 13.68 -6.20
C VAL A 559 3.07 13.25 -7.37
N SER A 560 3.67 12.91 -8.52
CA SER A 560 2.99 12.48 -9.77
C SER A 560 2.26 11.13 -9.67
N HIS A 561 2.19 10.56 -8.46
CA HIS A 561 1.41 9.37 -8.12
C HIS A 561 0.03 9.74 -7.53
N MET A 562 -0.18 10.99 -7.11
CA MET A 562 -1.48 11.48 -6.60
C MET A 562 -2.49 11.63 -7.75
N LEU A 563 -3.76 11.35 -7.49
CA LEU A 563 -4.81 11.40 -8.50
C LEU A 563 -5.15 12.85 -8.82
N GLN A 564 -4.93 13.27 -10.07
CA GLN A 564 -5.35 14.57 -10.60
C GLN A 564 -6.63 14.40 -11.43
N SER A 565 -7.63 15.24 -11.19
CA SER A 565 -8.89 15.21 -11.96
C SER A 565 -9.49 16.60 -12.16
N ARG A 566 -10.38 16.70 -13.15
CA ARG A 566 -11.10 17.92 -13.52
C ARG A 566 -12.59 17.63 -13.68
N LEU A 567 -13.43 18.45 -13.05
CA LEU A 567 -14.89 18.42 -13.26
C LEU A 567 -15.33 19.63 -14.06
N THR A 568 -16.23 19.44 -15.03
CA THR A 568 -16.85 20.51 -15.84
C THR A 568 -18.38 20.34 -15.85
N GLY A 569 -19.10 21.19 -16.58
CA GLY A 569 -20.57 21.26 -16.56
C GLY A 569 -21.12 22.29 -15.57
N LYS A 570 -22.40 22.65 -15.69
CA LYS A 570 -23.03 23.72 -14.90
C LYS A 570 -23.37 23.29 -13.46
N ASP A 571 -23.64 22.00 -13.24
CA ASP A 571 -24.03 21.46 -11.93
C ASP A 571 -22.82 20.98 -11.10
N ARG A 572 -21.58 21.15 -11.61
CA ARG A 572 -20.36 20.52 -11.06
C ARG A 572 -20.12 20.77 -9.56
N ASN A 573 -20.33 22.01 -9.08
CA ASN A 573 -20.15 22.35 -7.66
C ASN A 573 -21.24 21.68 -6.80
N LYS A 574 -22.50 21.75 -7.24
CA LYS A 574 -23.67 21.13 -6.60
C LYS A 574 -23.55 19.60 -6.54
N PHE A 575 -23.00 18.94 -7.56
CA PHE A 575 -22.68 17.53 -7.52
C PHE A 575 -21.58 17.24 -6.51
N PHE A 576 -20.43 17.91 -6.63
CA PHE A 576 -19.26 17.57 -5.82
C PHE A 576 -19.47 17.86 -4.33
N GLU A 577 -20.28 18.86 -3.98
CA GLU A 577 -20.77 19.12 -2.61
C GLU A 577 -21.59 17.98 -2.00
N THR A 578 -22.13 17.04 -2.78
CA THR A 578 -22.75 15.83 -2.21
C THR A 578 -21.71 14.86 -1.64
N LEU A 579 -20.51 14.85 -2.22
CA LEU A 579 -19.42 13.94 -1.84
C LEU A 579 -18.47 14.59 -0.83
N VAL A 580 -18.21 15.91 -0.95
CA VAL A 580 -17.28 16.64 -0.09
C VAL A 580 -17.97 17.64 0.86
N VAL A 581 -17.38 17.81 2.04
CA VAL A 581 -17.92 18.63 3.13
C VAL A 581 -17.70 20.15 2.99
N ALA A 582 -16.92 20.59 2.00
CA ALA A 582 -16.61 21.99 1.73
C ALA A 582 -17.79 22.76 1.11
N ASP A 583 -17.76 24.09 1.21
CA ASP A 583 -18.62 24.97 0.41
C ASP A 583 -17.86 25.32 -0.87
N LEU A 584 -18.35 24.83 -2.01
CA LEU A 584 -17.79 25.06 -3.34
C LEU A 584 -18.62 26.09 -4.09
N ASN A 585 -19.94 26.15 -3.86
CA ASN A 585 -20.83 27.15 -4.43
C ASN A 585 -20.46 28.59 -4.02
N ASN A 586 -19.85 28.78 -2.83
CA ASN A 586 -19.31 30.06 -2.37
C ASN A 586 -17.77 30.12 -2.37
N LEU A 587 -17.08 29.12 -2.96
CA LEU A 587 -15.62 29.16 -3.16
C LEU A 587 -15.31 30.08 -4.36
N PRO A 588 -14.57 31.19 -4.21
CA PRO A 588 -14.35 32.10 -5.33
C PRO A 588 -13.38 31.50 -6.35
N VAL A 589 -13.52 31.91 -7.61
CA VAL A 589 -12.62 31.49 -8.71
C VAL A 589 -11.16 31.82 -8.36
N GLY A 590 -10.26 30.86 -8.60
CA GLY A 590 -8.85 30.92 -8.25
C GLY A 590 -8.53 30.48 -6.82
N HIS A 591 -9.53 30.20 -5.97
CA HIS A 591 -9.32 29.65 -4.63
C HIS A 591 -9.48 28.13 -4.60
N GLY A 592 -8.76 27.49 -3.68
CA GLY A 592 -8.97 26.11 -3.29
C GLY A 592 -9.18 25.94 -1.79
N THR A 593 -9.57 24.74 -1.39
CA THR A 593 -9.74 24.34 0.00
C THR A 593 -9.35 22.88 0.18
N LEU A 594 -8.86 22.53 1.38
CA LEU A 594 -8.91 21.14 1.82
C LEU A 594 -10.37 20.76 2.07
N SER A 595 -10.75 19.58 1.63
CA SER A 595 -11.98 18.91 2.00
C SER A 595 -11.71 17.42 2.21
N VAL A 596 -12.77 16.68 2.51
CA VAL A 596 -12.77 15.23 2.68
C VAL A 596 -13.99 14.67 1.96
N PHE A 597 -13.80 13.56 1.26
CA PHE A 597 -14.92 12.71 0.85
C PHE A 597 -15.45 11.99 2.09
N THR A 598 -16.77 11.88 2.23
CA THR A 598 -17.38 11.14 3.36
C THR A 598 -18.36 10.07 2.90
N ASN A 599 -18.40 8.95 3.63
CA ASN A 599 -19.39 7.90 3.41
C ASN A 599 -20.72 8.23 4.10
N GLU A 600 -21.77 7.44 3.84
CA GLU A 600 -23.09 7.55 4.46
C GLU A 600 -23.02 7.45 6.00
N GLN A 601 -21.96 6.80 6.52
CA GLN A 601 -21.63 6.68 7.94
C GLN A 601 -20.72 7.80 8.47
N GLY A 602 -20.54 8.89 7.72
CA GLY A 602 -19.79 10.09 8.11
C GLY A 602 -18.29 9.89 8.32
N GLY A 603 -17.73 8.71 8.03
CA GLY A 603 -16.30 8.45 8.02
C GLY A 603 -15.65 8.99 6.75
N ILE A 604 -14.35 9.26 6.81
CA ILE A 604 -13.60 9.87 5.70
C ILE A 604 -13.18 8.79 4.70
N ILE A 605 -13.54 8.96 3.43
CA ILE A 605 -13.13 8.06 2.33
C ILE A 605 -11.72 8.43 1.85
N ASP A 606 -11.45 9.72 1.65
CA ASP A 606 -10.10 10.28 1.44
C ASP A 606 -10.10 11.80 1.76
N ASP A 607 -8.91 12.39 1.96
CA ASP A 607 -8.73 13.85 2.03
C ASP A 607 -8.19 14.45 0.73
N THR A 608 -8.76 15.57 0.30
CA THR A 608 -8.59 16.09 -1.07
C THR A 608 -8.50 17.61 -1.13
N ILE A 609 -7.66 18.12 -2.03
CA ILE A 609 -7.64 19.55 -2.38
C ILE A 609 -8.58 19.79 -3.56
N VAL A 610 -9.56 20.67 -3.36
CA VAL A 610 -10.54 21.08 -4.38
C VAL A 610 -10.34 22.55 -4.71
N MET A 611 -10.30 22.91 -5.99
CA MET A 611 -10.00 24.25 -6.46
C MET A 611 -10.96 24.73 -7.55
N GLN A 612 -11.52 25.93 -7.35
CA GLN A 612 -12.47 26.56 -8.26
C GLN A 612 -11.76 27.28 -9.41
N HIS A 613 -12.12 26.95 -10.64
CA HIS A 613 -11.86 27.75 -11.84
C HIS A 613 -13.19 28.14 -12.50
N GLU A 614 -13.12 29.05 -13.48
CA GLU A 614 -14.30 29.65 -14.14
C GLU A 614 -15.28 28.60 -14.68
N ASP A 615 -14.78 27.62 -15.43
CA ASP A 615 -15.57 26.53 -16.04
C ASP A 615 -15.30 25.13 -15.47
N SER A 616 -14.39 24.99 -14.51
CA SER A 616 -14.03 23.68 -13.95
C SER A 616 -13.69 23.67 -12.46
N LEU A 617 -13.87 22.54 -11.78
CA LEU A 617 -13.12 22.21 -10.57
C LEU A 617 -11.82 21.50 -10.97
N TYR A 618 -10.70 21.83 -10.33
CA TYR A 618 -9.48 21.04 -10.33
C TYR A 618 -9.35 20.34 -8.97
N VAL A 619 -9.09 19.04 -8.98
CA VAL A 619 -9.15 18.18 -7.78
C VAL A 619 -7.91 17.29 -7.70
N VAL A 620 -7.33 17.19 -6.50
CA VAL A 620 -6.21 16.29 -6.20
C VAL A 620 -6.54 15.43 -4.98
N SER A 621 -6.39 14.11 -5.07
CA SER A 621 -6.61 13.15 -3.97
C SER A 621 -5.47 12.13 -3.86
N ASN A 622 -5.45 11.33 -2.79
CA ASN A 622 -4.30 10.51 -2.43
C ASN A 622 -4.08 9.34 -3.39
N ALA A 623 -2.80 9.09 -3.71
CA ALA A 623 -2.37 8.00 -4.59
C ALA A 623 -2.88 6.60 -4.19
N GLY A 624 -2.93 6.32 -2.88
CA GLY A 624 -3.40 5.05 -2.34
C GLY A 624 -4.93 4.90 -2.34
N CYS A 625 -5.66 5.99 -2.59
CA CYS A 625 -7.12 6.03 -2.63
C CYS A 625 -7.68 6.12 -4.06
N ALA A 626 -6.84 6.39 -5.06
CA ALA A 626 -7.25 6.72 -6.42
C ALA A 626 -8.33 5.78 -7.01
N ASP A 627 -8.16 4.45 -6.94
CA ASP A 627 -9.15 3.52 -7.49
C ASP A 627 -10.49 3.54 -6.72
N LYS A 628 -10.45 3.79 -5.40
CA LYS A 628 -11.62 3.94 -4.53
C LYS A 628 -12.33 5.27 -4.76
N ASP A 629 -11.59 6.37 -4.88
CA ASP A 629 -12.12 7.70 -5.18
C ASP A 629 -12.81 7.71 -6.54
N LEU A 630 -12.16 7.11 -7.55
CA LEU A 630 -12.74 6.96 -8.89
C LEU A 630 -14.01 6.11 -8.87
N ALA A 631 -14.06 5.02 -8.11
CA ALA A 631 -15.28 4.21 -7.96
C ALA A 631 -16.40 5.00 -7.26
N HIS A 632 -16.08 5.70 -6.17
CA HIS A 632 -17.03 6.51 -5.39
C HIS A 632 -17.61 7.64 -6.24
N ILE A 633 -16.75 8.46 -6.87
CA ILE A 633 -17.18 9.59 -7.71
C ILE A 633 -18.00 9.10 -8.90
N ARG A 634 -17.56 8.05 -9.61
CA ARG A 634 -18.29 7.51 -10.78
C ARG A 634 -19.66 6.95 -10.43
N LYS A 635 -19.79 6.22 -9.31
CA LYS A 635 -21.09 5.72 -8.80
C LYS A 635 -22.08 6.87 -8.65
N HIS A 636 -21.72 7.88 -7.86
CA HIS A 636 -22.61 9.00 -7.57
C HIS A 636 -22.79 9.95 -8.77
N LEU A 637 -21.82 10.04 -9.68
CA LEU A 637 -21.95 10.82 -10.93
C LEU A 637 -23.00 10.21 -11.85
N ALA A 638 -23.00 8.89 -12.05
CA ALA A 638 -24.03 8.21 -12.84
C ALA A 638 -25.43 8.44 -12.23
N ASP A 639 -25.57 8.30 -10.91
CA ASP A 639 -26.81 8.60 -10.18
C ASP A 639 -27.27 10.06 -10.33
N PHE A 640 -26.36 11.00 -10.56
CA PHE A 640 -26.64 12.43 -10.71
C PHE A 640 -26.99 12.80 -12.17
N GLN A 641 -26.25 12.24 -13.13
CA GLN A 641 -26.53 12.38 -14.57
C GLN A 641 -27.88 11.75 -14.94
N ASN A 642 -28.20 10.57 -14.39
CA ASN A 642 -29.51 9.91 -14.55
C ASN A 642 -30.69 10.75 -14.02
N LYS A 643 -30.43 11.73 -13.14
CA LYS A 643 -31.41 12.70 -12.63
C LYS A 643 -31.39 14.04 -13.40
N GLY A 644 -30.76 14.09 -14.57
CA GLY A 644 -30.67 15.27 -15.44
C GLY A 644 -29.59 16.29 -15.07
N GLY A 645 -28.64 15.92 -14.21
CA GLY A 645 -27.53 16.78 -13.81
C GLY A 645 -26.44 16.89 -14.88
N ASP A 646 -25.97 18.12 -15.15
CA ASP A 646 -24.92 18.42 -16.14
C ASP A 646 -23.56 18.54 -15.45
N VAL A 647 -22.83 17.43 -15.43
CA VAL A 647 -21.47 17.31 -14.90
C VAL A 647 -20.70 16.31 -15.74
N ASP A 648 -19.44 16.61 -16.02
CA ASP A 648 -18.46 15.68 -16.59
C ASP A 648 -17.23 15.59 -15.66
N PHE A 649 -16.59 14.43 -15.61
CA PHE A 649 -15.45 14.11 -14.73
C PHE A 649 -14.34 13.44 -15.53
N ASN A 650 -13.19 14.10 -15.64
CA ASN A 650 -12.03 13.61 -16.37
C ASN A 650 -10.83 13.44 -15.44
N VAL A 651 -10.09 12.33 -15.61
CA VAL A 651 -8.80 12.11 -14.96
C VAL A 651 -7.70 12.75 -15.82
N ILE A 652 -6.82 13.53 -15.20
CA ILE A 652 -5.69 14.15 -15.87
C ILE A 652 -4.55 13.13 -15.86
N THR A 653 -4.25 12.55 -17.03
CA THR A 653 -3.30 11.44 -17.20
C THR A 653 -2.04 11.81 -18.00
N ASP A 654 -2.05 13.01 -18.57
CA ASP A 654 -1.00 13.64 -19.39
C ASP A 654 -0.14 14.65 -18.60
N HIS A 655 -0.40 14.82 -17.30
CA HIS A 655 0.34 15.72 -16.42
C HIS A 655 0.98 14.97 -15.24
N SER A 656 2.25 15.28 -14.98
CA SER A 656 2.97 14.96 -13.75
C SER A 656 2.77 16.05 -12.70
N LEU A 657 3.00 15.75 -11.42
CA LEU A 657 2.77 16.69 -10.32
C LEU A 657 4.02 16.78 -9.44
N ILE A 658 4.58 17.98 -9.30
CA ILE A 658 5.74 18.24 -8.43
C ILE A 658 5.41 19.33 -7.40
N ALA A 659 5.89 19.16 -6.17
CA ALA A 659 5.70 20.13 -5.09
C ALA A 659 7.04 20.77 -4.72
N ILE A 660 7.20 22.08 -4.91
CA ILE A 660 8.35 22.85 -4.41
C ILE A 660 7.95 23.54 -3.10
N GLN A 661 8.68 23.28 -2.02
CA GLN A 661 8.26 23.60 -0.66
C GLN A 661 9.43 24.16 0.16
N GLY A 662 9.19 25.15 1.00
CA GLY A 662 10.20 25.82 1.83
C GLY A 662 10.26 27.34 1.61
N PRO A 663 10.87 28.11 2.52
CA PRO A 663 10.88 29.58 2.49
C PRO A 663 11.57 30.22 1.27
N LYS A 664 12.25 29.45 0.41
CA LYS A 664 12.83 29.91 -0.87
C LYS A 664 12.09 29.40 -2.11
N ALA A 665 11.00 28.64 -1.94
CA ALA A 665 10.24 28.04 -3.04
C ALA A 665 9.64 29.10 -3.99
N ALA A 666 9.14 30.21 -3.45
CA ALA A 666 8.63 31.33 -4.24
C ALA A 666 9.70 31.93 -5.14
N ALA A 667 10.87 32.31 -4.61
CA ALA A 667 11.95 32.92 -5.38
C ALA A 667 12.46 32.01 -6.51
N ALA A 668 12.64 30.71 -6.23
CA ALA A 668 13.07 29.73 -7.23
C ALA A 668 12.02 29.51 -8.35
N LEU A 669 10.73 29.70 -8.05
CA LEU A 669 9.66 29.62 -9.05
C LEU A 669 9.49 30.95 -9.82
N GLU A 670 9.65 32.10 -9.16
CA GLU A 670 9.67 33.44 -9.79
C GLU A 670 10.75 33.54 -10.89
N GLU A 671 11.92 32.92 -10.68
CA GLU A 671 13.00 32.84 -11.68
C GLU A 671 12.56 32.14 -12.99
N LEU A 672 11.71 31.12 -12.92
CA LEU A 672 11.20 30.41 -14.11
C LEU A 672 9.91 31.02 -14.68
N VAL A 673 9.14 31.71 -13.85
CA VAL A 673 7.86 32.35 -14.20
C VAL A 673 8.07 33.76 -14.79
N GLY A 674 9.20 34.41 -14.52
CA GLY A 674 9.55 35.73 -15.08
C GLY A 674 8.77 36.92 -14.51
N LYS A 675 7.95 36.70 -13.47
CA LYS A 675 7.20 37.72 -12.72
C LYS A 675 7.05 37.29 -11.27
N SER A 676 6.80 38.25 -10.38
CA SER A 676 6.62 37.95 -8.96
C SER A 676 5.32 37.17 -8.68
N LEU A 677 5.35 36.37 -7.62
CA LEU A 677 4.25 35.60 -7.05
C LEU A 677 3.82 36.16 -5.67
N ALA A 678 4.23 37.37 -5.30
CA ALA A 678 3.83 38.00 -4.04
C ALA A 678 2.32 38.24 -3.93
N ASP A 679 1.62 38.37 -5.07
CA ASP A 679 0.16 38.48 -5.20
C ASP A 679 -0.58 37.15 -4.99
N PHE A 680 0.14 36.03 -4.90
CA PHE A 680 -0.40 34.69 -4.93
C PHE A 680 -0.59 34.19 -3.50
N SER A 681 -1.72 34.48 -2.85
CA SER A 681 -1.98 34.02 -1.47
C SER A 681 -2.06 32.48 -1.35
N PHE A 682 -1.81 31.94 -0.16
CA PHE A 682 -1.95 30.50 0.12
C PHE A 682 -3.35 29.97 -0.24
N MET A 683 -3.42 28.71 -0.66
CA MET A 683 -4.66 28.06 -1.16
C MET A 683 -5.33 28.78 -2.32
N HIS A 684 -4.55 29.46 -3.17
CA HIS A 684 -4.99 29.91 -4.49
C HIS A 684 -4.31 29.07 -5.58
N GLY A 685 -4.87 29.03 -6.79
CA GLY A 685 -4.22 28.46 -7.96
C GLY A 685 -4.70 29.06 -9.28
N ARG A 686 -3.86 28.95 -10.30
CA ARG A 686 -4.04 29.57 -11.62
C ARG A 686 -3.19 28.89 -12.68
N PHE A 687 -3.67 28.90 -13.92
CA PHE A 687 -2.90 28.45 -15.08
C PHE A 687 -1.86 29.51 -15.45
N MET A 688 -0.60 29.09 -15.58
CA MET A 688 0.55 29.97 -15.76
C MET A 688 1.67 29.25 -16.53
N GLU A 689 2.45 29.99 -17.29
CA GLU A 689 3.68 29.46 -17.89
C GLU A 689 4.81 29.37 -16.85
N VAL A 690 5.52 28.24 -16.85
CA VAL A 690 6.76 28.01 -16.09
C VAL A 690 7.85 27.66 -17.10
N ALA A 691 8.82 28.55 -17.27
CA ALA A 691 9.86 28.47 -18.31
C ALA A 691 9.31 28.19 -19.73
N GLY A 692 8.17 28.81 -20.06
CA GLY A 692 7.46 28.68 -21.35
C GLY A 692 6.52 27.47 -21.48
N VAL A 693 6.43 26.61 -20.45
CA VAL A 693 5.53 25.45 -20.44
C VAL A 693 4.23 25.82 -19.72
N PRO A 694 3.04 25.60 -20.29
CA PRO A 694 1.77 25.86 -19.62
C PRO A 694 1.53 24.85 -18.49
N CYS A 695 1.42 25.34 -17.25
CA CYS A 695 1.24 24.54 -16.04
C CYS A 695 0.00 25.03 -15.26
N HIS A 696 -0.59 24.17 -14.44
CA HIS A 696 -1.46 24.61 -13.36
C HIS A 696 -0.64 24.72 -12.07
N ILE A 697 -0.56 25.92 -11.50
CA ILE A 697 0.16 26.17 -10.25
C ILE A 697 -0.86 26.41 -9.14
N ALA A 698 -0.71 25.73 -8.01
CA ALA A 698 -1.41 26.02 -6.76
C ALA A 698 -0.40 26.41 -5.68
N ARG A 699 -0.67 27.44 -4.86
CA ARG A 699 0.14 27.76 -3.67
C ARG A 699 -0.36 26.94 -2.48
N SER A 700 -0.18 25.63 -2.59
CA SER A 700 -0.55 24.59 -1.64
C SER A 700 0.68 23.80 -1.19
N GLY A 701 0.52 22.94 -0.20
CA GLY A 701 1.65 22.18 0.33
C GLY A 701 1.30 21.23 1.47
N TYR A 702 2.19 20.27 1.67
CA TYR A 702 2.05 19.19 2.67
C TYR A 702 3.25 19.19 3.64
N THR A 703 3.76 20.38 3.96
CA THR A 703 4.98 20.56 4.78
C THR A 703 4.80 21.54 5.94
N GLY A 704 3.79 22.41 5.90
CA GLY A 704 3.64 23.54 6.81
C GLY A 704 4.49 24.77 6.43
N GLU A 705 5.35 24.68 5.42
CA GLU A 705 6.05 25.84 4.86
C GLU A 705 5.22 26.54 3.78
N ASP A 706 5.69 27.70 3.33
CA ASP A 706 5.29 28.22 2.03
C ASP A 706 5.76 27.29 0.90
N GLY A 707 5.05 27.31 -0.23
CA GLY A 707 5.35 26.43 -1.36
C GLY A 707 4.24 26.35 -2.38
N PHE A 708 4.52 25.63 -3.46
CA PHE A 708 3.65 25.46 -4.61
C PHE A 708 3.60 23.99 -5.05
N GLU A 709 2.47 23.60 -5.62
CA GLU A 709 2.28 22.36 -6.36
C GLU A 709 2.02 22.70 -7.83
N LEU A 710 2.81 22.09 -8.72
CA LEU A 710 2.83 22.35 -10.15
C LEU A 710 2.36 21.09 -10.86
N SER A 711 1.19 21.16 -11.51
CA SER A 711 0.78 20.19 -12.51
C SER A 711 1.41 20.60 -13.85
N VAL A 712 2.27 19.73 -14.37
CA VAL A 712 3.14 19.98 -15.52
C VAL A 712 2.90 18.89 -16.56
N PRO A 713 2.73 19.22 -17.86
CA PRO A 713 2.69 18.22 -18.92
C PRO A 713 3.82 17.20 -18.77
N THR A 714 3.49 15.90 -18.79
CA THR A 714 4.39 14.81 -18.39
C THR A 714 5.69 14.77 -19.19
N GLU A 715 5.66 15.25 -20.43
CA GLU A 715 6.82 15.40 -21.33
C GLU A 715 7.87 16.40 -20.80
N GLU A 716 7.43 17.48 -20.14
CA GLU A 716 8.27 18.61 -19.70
C GLU A 716 8.67 18.53 -18.21
N VAL A 717 8.15 17.58 -17.42
CA VAL A 717 8.41 17.56 -15.96
C VAL A 717 9.90 17.42 -15.62
N VAL A 718 10.66 16.67 -16.42
CA VAL A 718 12.13 16.53 -16.25
C VAL A 718 12.83 17.87 -16.53
N SER A 719 12.43 18.52 -17.63
CA SER A 719 12.90 19.85 -18.06
C SER A 719 12.67 20.92 -16.99
N ILE A 720 11.48 20.98 -16.38
CA ILE A 720 11.19 21.92 -15.29
C ILE A 720 11.93 21.55 -13.99
N THR A 721 12.03 20.27 -13.65
CA THR A 721 12.74 19.82 -12.45
C THR A 721 14.23 20.13 -12.52
N GLU A 722 14.89 19.92 -13.67
CA GLU A 722 16.29 20.30 -13.88
C GLU A 722 16.50 21.82 -13.87
N LYS A 723 15.55 22.61 -14.39
CA LYS A 723 15.58 24.09 -14.30
C LYS A 723 15.45 24.59 -12.86
N LEU A 724 14.56 24.00 -12.04
CA LEU A 724 14.41 24.38 -10.63
C LEU A 724 15.65 24.02 -9.80
N LEU A 725 16.26 22.85 -10.03
CA LEU A 725 17.48 22.40 -9.36
C LEU A 725 18.76 23.14 -9.81
N ALA A 726 18.70 23.95 -10.87
CA ALA A 726 19.78 24.87 -11.22
C ALA A 726 19.94 26.00 -10.19
N ASN A 727 18.89 26.29 -9.39
CA ASN A 727 18.98 27.21 -8.27
C ASN A 727 19.62 26.51 -7.05
N PRO A 728 20.74 27.00 -6.49
CA PRO A 728 21.50 26.32 -5.44
C PRO A 728 20.80 26.31 -4.06
N ALA A 729 19.59 26.89 -3.94
CA ALA A 729 18.73 26.72 -2.77
C ALA A 729 17.76 25.53 -2.88
N VAL A 730 17.68 24.87 -4.04
CA VAL A 730 16.68 23.83 -4.33
C VAL A 730 17.35 22.45 -4.35
N GLU A 731 16.77 21.49 -3.64
CA GLU A 731 17.25 20.10 -3.56
C GLU A 731 16.09 19.11 -3.73
N MET A 732 16.39 17.85 -4.07
CA MET A 732 15.37 16.80 -4.12
C MET A 732 15.08 16.24 -2.72
N ALA A 733 13.80 16.04 -2.37
CA ALA A 733 13.38 15.47 -1.10
C ALA A 733 12.48 14.25 -1.28
N GLY A 734 12.69 13.25 -0.41
CA GLY A 734 12.05 11.93 -0.48
C GLY A 734 10.92 11.75 0.54
N LEU A 735 10.22 10.62 0.44
CA LEU A 735 9.06 10.29 1.30
C LEU A 735 9.34 10.41 2.80
N GLY A 736 10.55 10.08 3.28
CA GLY A 736 10.90 10.20 4.69
C GLY A 736 10.99 11.65 5.20
N ALA A 737 11.37 12.59 4.33
CA ALA A 737 11.31 14.01 4.65
C ALA A 737 9.84 14.49 4.63
N ARG A 738 9.05 14.07 3.64
CA ARG A 738 7.61 14.39 3.52
C ARG A 738 6.82 14.00 4.79
N ASP A 739 6.97 12.76 5.27
CA ASP A 739 6.26 12.29 6.47
C ASP A 739 6.66 13.03 7.76
N SER A 740 7.95 13.38 7.92
CA SER A 740 8.39 14.13 9.10
C SER A 740 7.98 15.61 9.07
N LEU A 741 7.96 16.25 7.88
CA LEU A 741 7.51 17.63 7.71
C LEU A 741 6.00 17.79 7.94
N ARG A 742 5.18 16.92 7.33
CA ARG A 742 3.72 16.93 7.48
C ARG A 742 3.30 16.65 8.92
N LEU A 743 4.02 15.76 9.63
CA LEU A 743 3.72 15.41 11.01
C LEU A 743 4.01 16.57 11.96
N GLU A 744 5.13 17.28 11.78
CA GLU A 744 5.40 18.54 12.49
C GLU A 744 4.34 19.61 12.21
N ALA A 745 3.84 19.69 10.97
CA ALA A 745 2.74 20.56 10.58
C ALA A 745 1.35 20.06 11.05
N GLY A 746 1.27 18.92 11.76
CA GLY A 746 0.02 18.37 12.30
C GLY A 746 -0.98 17.87 11.24
N LEU A 747 -0.54 17.73 9.99
CA LEU A 747 -1.35 17.31 8.85
C LEU A 747 -1.64 15.79 8.96
N CYS A 748 -2.89 15.43 8.67
CA CYS A 748 -3.31 14.03 8.64
C CYS A 748 -2.68 13.30 7.45
N LEU A 749 -2.31 12.04 7.64
CA LEU A 749 -2.06 11.11 6.54
C LEU A 749 -3.25 10.13 6.45
N TYR A 750 -3.91 10.05 5.30
CA TYR A 750 -4.97 9.06 5.09
C TYR A 750 -4.45 7.62 5.23
N GLY A 751 -5.26 6.74 5.80
CA GLY A 751 -4.89 5.36 6.13
C GLY A 751 -4.06 5.23 7.42
N ASN A 752 -3.65 6.35 8.01
CA ASN A 752 -2.99 6.42 9.31
C ASN A 752 -3.81 7.21 10.33
N ASP A 753 -3.99 8.51 10.10
CA ASP A 753 -4.61 9.43 11.06
C ASP A 753 -6.10 9.69 10.80
N ILE A 754 -6.59 9.31 9.62
CA ILE A 754 -7.99 9.38 9.17
C ILE A 754 -8.28 8.19 8.25
N ASP A 755 -9.52 7.71 8.33
CA ASP A 755 -10.03 6.47 7.74
C ASP A 755 -11.57 6.49 7.67
N GLU A 756 -12.17 5.47 7.06
CA GLU A 756 -13.62 5.34 6.89
C GLU A 756 -14.40 5.08 8.21
N THR A 757 -13.70 4.96 9.34
CA THR A 757 -14.28 4.87 10.70
C THR A 757 -14.25 6.21 11.44
N THR A 758 -13.44 7.17 11.00
CA THR A 758 -13.16 8.43 11.70
C THR A 758 -13.88 9.59 11.01
N THR A 759 -14.75 10.24 11.77
CA THR A 759 -15.47 11.42 11.29
C THR A 759 -14.59 12.67 11.28
N PRO A 760 -14.90 13.68 10.45
CA PRO A 760 -14.20 14.98 10.46
C PRO A 760 -14.20 15.68 11.83
N VAL A 761 -15.14 15.36 12.73
CA VAL A 761 -15.21 15.93 14.09
C VAL A 761 -14.30 15.20 15.08
N GLU A 762 -14.16 13.88 14.96
CA GLU A 762 -13.15 13.10 15.70
C GLU A 762 -11.74 13.49 15.24
N ALA A 763 -11.51 13.63 13.93
CA ALA A 763 -10.24 14.02 13.33
C ALA A 763 -9.80 15.47 13.64
N GLY A 764 -10.66 16.28 14.26
CA GLY A 764 -10.40 17.71 14.50
C GLY A 764 -10.40 18.55 13.21
N LEU A 765 -10.96 18.02 12.12
CA LEU A 765 -11.06 18.64 10.80
C LEU A 765 -12.38 19.41 10.60
N THR A 766 -13.17 19.68 11.66
CA THR A 766 -14.45 20.41 11.61
C THR A 766 -14.35 21.79 10.94
N TRP A 767 -13.15 22.36 10.83
CA TRP A 767 -12.89 23.60 10.09
C TRP A 767 -13.06 23.47 8.56
N THR A 768 -12.91 22.26 7.99
CA THR A 768 -13.16 21.96 6.57
C THR A 768 -14.65 22.00 6.20
N ILE A 769 -15.55 22.09 7.19
CA ILE A 769 -17.01 22.20 7.02
C ILE A 769 -17.42 23.65 7.30
N PRO A 770 -17.71 24.50 6.28
CA PRO A 770 -18.09 25.90 6.50
C PRO A 770 -19.47 26.05 7.15
N LYS A 771 -19.78 27.25 7.67
CA LYS A 771 -21.05 27.51 8.40
C LYS A 771 -22.28 27.16 7.55
N SER A 772 -22.27 27.56 6.28
CA SER A 772 -23.26 27.23 5.25
C SER A 772 -23.53 25.72 5.15
N ARG A 773 -22.50 24.89 4.96
CA ARG A 773 -22.64 23.42 4.93
C ARG A 773 -23.10 22.83 6.26
N ARG A 774 -22.80 23.46 7.41
CA ARG A 774 -23.34 23.05 8.72
C ARG A 774 -24.83 23.37 8.92
N GLU A 775 -25.36 24.32 8.16
CA GLU A 775 -26.76 24.77 8.22
C GLU A 775 -27.62 24.11 7.14
N THR A 776 -27.02 23.72 6.00
CA THR A 776 -27.70 23.08 4.85
C THR A 776 -27.50 21.57 4.76
N GLY A 777 -26.38 21.03 5.25
CA GLY A 777 -26.03 19.62 5.10
C GLY A 777 -25.80 19.25 3.63
N GLY A 778 -26.51 18.21 3.16
CA GLY A 778 -26.49 17.78 1.77
C GLY A 778 -25.26 16.99 1.32
N PHE A 779 -24.27 16.78 2.19
CA PHE A 779 -23.14 15.88 1.98
C PHE A 779 -23.41 14.52 2.64
N LEU A 780 -22.84 13.44 2.09
CA LEU A 780 -22.93 12.08 2.62
C LEU A 780 -22.48 12.02 4.10
N GLY A 781 -23.29 11.42 4.96
CA GLY A 781 -23.01 11.29 6.39
C GLY A 781 -23.28 12.54 7.25
N ALA A 782 -23.87 13.61 6.68
CA ALA A 782 -24.21 14.83 7.42
C ALA A 782 -25.05 14.55 8.68
N ASP A 783 -25.98 13.60 8.65
CA ASP A 783 -26.84 13.27 9.80
C ASP A 783 -26.08 12.73 11.03
N LYS A 784 -24.86 12.23 10.83
CA LYS A 784 -23.95 11.79 11.92
C LYS A 784 -22.95 12.88 12.28
N ILE A 785 -22.42 13.57 11.28
CA ILE A 785 -21.39 14.61 11.44
C ILE A 785 -21.95 15.88 12.11
N LEU A 786 -23.13 16.36 11.70
CA LEU A 786 -23.69 17.62 12.19
C LEU A 786 -24.09 17.58 13.68
N PRO A 787 -24.67 16.49 14.23
CA PRO A 787 -24.86 16.34 15.67
C PRO A 787 -23.55 16.35 16.45
N GLN A 788 -22.48 15.70 15.97
CA GLN A 788 -21.18 15.66 16.63
C GLN A 788 -20.55 17.05 16.82
N ILE A 789 -20.78 17.99 15.89
CA ILE A 789 -20.30 19.38 16.02
C ILE A 789 -20.90 20.06 17.26
N LYS A 790 -22.13 19.70 17.65
CA LYS A 790 -22.87 20.29 18.79
C LYS A 790 -22.71 19.47 20.08
N GLY A 791 -22.87 18.15 20.01
CA GLY A 791 -22.80 17.23 21.16
C GLY A 791 -21.40 16.73 21.52
N GLY A 792 -20.42 16.91 20.65
CA GLY A 792 -19.09 16.35 20.79
C GLY A 792 -18.95 14.93 20.24
N VAL A 793 -17.85 14.27 20.59
CA VAL A 793 -17.41 12.97 20.04
C VAL A 793 -16.78 12.11 21.13
N THR A 794 -16.79 10.78 20.94
CA THR A 794 -16.28 9.78 21.89
C THR A 794 -14.75 9.68 21.92
N ARG A 795 -14.09 9.91 20.78
CA ARG A 795 -12.62 10.03 20.62
C ARG A 795 -12.26 11.34 19.91
N ARG A 796 -11.02 11.83 20.10
CA ARG A 796 -10.46 12.99 19.38
C ARG A 796 -9.01 12.75 18.97
N ARG A 797 -8.65 13.16 17.76
CA ARG A 797 -7.26 13.26 17.29
C ARG A 797 -6.51 14.33 18.09
N ILE A 798 -5.34 13.97 18.62
CA ILE A 798 -4.47 14.84 19.40
C ILE A 798 -3.02 14.72 18.93
N GLY A 799 -2.20 15.72 19.25
CA GLY A 799 -0.75 15.68 19.10
C GLY A 799 -0.07 15.35 20.42
N LEU A 800 0.99 14.55 20.39
CA LEU A 800 1.81 14.17 21.53
C LEU A 800 3.27 14.57 21.29
N VAL A 801 3.94 15.01 22.35
CA VAL A 801 5.40 14.92 22.48
C VAL A 801 5.70 13.73 23.38
N VAL A 802 6.61 12.85 22.99
CA VAL A 802 6.92 11.58 23.68
C VAL A 802 8.39 11.51 24.08
N GLU A 803 8.67 11.18 25.34
CA GLU A 803 10.02 11.02 25.87
C GLU A 803 10.69 9.72 25.41
N GLY A 804 12.02 9.69 25.42
CA GLY A 804 12.80 8.47 25.15
C GLY A 804 12.65 7.95 23.72
N ALA A 805 12.01 6.79 23.55
CA ALA A 805 11.87 6.12 22.26
C ALA A 805 10.68 6.67 21.44
N PRO A 806 10.80 6.83 20.10
CA PRO A 806 9.68 7.29 19.27
C PRO A 806 8.53 6.29 19.27
N ALA A 807 7.34 6.75 19.66
CA ALA A 807 6.11 6.02 19.41
C ALA A 807 5.85 5.92 17.89
N ARG A 808 5.20 4.84 17.48
CA ARG A 808 4.80 4.55 16.09
C ARG A 808 3.31 4.19 16.08
N GLY A 809 2.71 4.08 14.88
CA GLY A 809 1.34 3.61 14.70
C GLY A 809 1.08 2.29 15.47
N GLY A 810 -0.08 2.19 16.10
CA GLY A 810 -0.47 1.06 16.95
C GLY A 810 0.00 1.13 18.42
N ALA A 811 0.83 2.11 18.81
CA ALA A 811 1.27 2.21 20.21
C ALA A 811 0.12 2.64 21.14
N GLU A 812 -0.12 1.89 22.23
CA GLU A 812 -1.15 2.18 23.22
C GLU A 812 -0.85 3.47 23.98
N ILE A 813 -1.86 4.35 24.10
CA ILE A 813 -1.84 5.56 24.92
C ILE A 813 -2.56 5.26 26.24
N LEU A 814 -1.87 5.48 27.35
CA LEU A 814 -2.31 5.18 28.71
C LEU A 814 -2.57 6.47 29.50
N ASN A 815 -3.50 6.43 30.45
CA ASN A 815 -3.64 7.49 31.46
C ASN A 815 -2.75 7.20 32.69
N LYS A 816 -2.78 8.10 33.67
CA LYS A 816 -2.00 7.98 34.92
C LYS A 816 -2.37 6.81 35.83
N ALA A 817 -3.49 6.11 35.57
CA ALA A 817 -3.85 4.87 36.25
C ALA A 817 -3.35 3.61 35.49
N GLY A 818 -2.72 3.79 34.32
CA GLY A 818 -2.27 2.70 33.45
C GLY A 818 -3.33 2.17 32.49
N GLU A 819 -4.51 2.78 32.44
CA GLU A 819 -5.64 2.35 31.60
C GLU A 819 -5.46 2.80 30.15
N VAL A 820 -5.79 1.96 29.18
CA VAL A 820 -5.76 2.33 27.75
C VAL A 820 -6.86 3.34 27.45
N VAL A 821 -6.44 4.57 27.15
CA VAL A 821 -7.32 5.69 26.77
C VAL A 821 -7.21 6.06 25.29
N GLY A 822 -6.30 5.46 24.53
CA GLY A 822 -6.11 5.80 23.12
C GLY A 822 -5.05 4.97 22.40
N THR A 823 -4.77 5.36 21.15
CA THR A 823 -3.79 4.70 20.28
C THR A 823 -3.10 5.75 19.39
N VAL A 824 -1.79 5.59 19.19
CA VAL A 824 -0.99 6.37 18.24
C VAL A 824 -1.24 5.92 16.81
N THR A 825 -1.39 6.86 15.89
CA THR A 825 -1.63 6.63 14.45
C THR A 825 -0.38 6.91 13.61
N SER A 826 0.33 8.00 13.91
CA SER A 826 1.58 8.41 13.25
C SER A 826 2.61 8.83 14.31
N GLY A 827 3.90 8.65 14.05
CA GLY A 827 4.93 9.11 14.98
C GLY A 827 6.37 8.97 14.48
N CYS A 828 7.19 9.99 14.71
CA CYS A 828 8.61 10.03 14.36
C CYS A 828 9.41 11.01 15.24
N PRO A 829 10.76 10.99 15.19
CA PRO A 829 11.57 12.11 15.68
C PRO A 829 11.28 13.38 14.86
N SER A 830 11.08 14.51 15.53
CA SER A 830 11.06 15.86 14.94
C SER A 830 12.49 16.41 14.87
N PRO A 831 13.02 16.71 13.67
CA PRO A 831 14.32 17.35 13.50
C PRO A 831 14.41 18.74 14.13
N ILE A 832 13.35 19.54 14.00
CA ILE A 832 13.34 20.95 14.45
C ILE A 832 13.22 21.03 15.97
N LEU A 833 12.31 20.26 16.57
CA LEU A 833 12.07 20.28 18.02
C LEU A 833 13.04 19.42 18.81
N LYS A 834 13.79 18.52 18.14
CA LYS A 834 14.72 17.54 18.74
C LYS A 834 14.06 16.65 19.81
N LYS A 835 12.81 16.26 19.54
CA LYS A 835 11.93 15.44 20.39
C LYS A 835 11.18 14.43 19.53
N ASN A 836 10.63 13.38 20.11
CA ASN A 836 9.68 12.54 19.38
C ASN A 836 8.30 13.21 19.39
N ILE A 837 7.64 13.24 18.23
CA ILE A 837 6.26 13.69 18.08
C ILE A 837 5.40 12.55 17.55
N ALA A 838 4.12 12.56 17.91
CA ALA A 838 3.15 11.58 17.44
C ALA A 838 1.74 12.19 17.32
N ILE A 839 0.94 11.65 16.41
CA ILE A 839 -0.49 11.88 16.33
C ILE A 839 -1.19 10.60 16.80
N GLY A 840 -2.34 10.74 17.44
CA GLY A 840 -3.17 9.60 17.86
C GLY A 840 -4.55 10.04 18.32
N TYR A 841 -5.41 9.07 18.62
CA TYR A 841 -6.74 9.31 19.16
C TYR A 841 -6.80 8.99 20.64
N VAL A 842 -7.46 9.84 21.42
CA VAL A 842 -7.79 9.56 22.83
C VAL A 842 -9.29 9.70 23.10
N LYS A 843 -9.79 8.91 24.06
CA LYS A 843 -11.16 8.99 24.60
C LYS A 843 -11.47 10.41 25.08
N ASN A 844 -12.74 10.82 24.97
CA ASN A 844 -13.19 12.14 25.41
C ASN A 844 -12.84 12.41 26.89
N GLY A 845 -12.74 13.68 27.26
CA GLY A 845 -12.18 14.12 28.55
C GLY A 845 -10.64 14.14 28.60
N ASN A 846 -9.94 13.18 27.98
CA ASN A 846 -8.47 13.07 28.04
C ASN A 846 -7.72 13.99 27.06
N HIS A 847 -8.42 14.72 26.19
CA HIS A 847 -7.84 15.41 25.02
C HIS A 847 -7.30 16.84 25.27
N LYS A 848 -7.19 17.30 26.53
CA LYS A 848 -6.81 18.69 26.83
C LYS A 848 -5.31 18.93 26.61
N LYS A 849 -4.95 20.09 26.04
CA LYS A 849 -3.54 20.52 25.90
C LYS A 849 -2.87 20.56 27.29
N GLY A 850 -1.68 19.98 27.40
CA GLY A 850 -0.92 19.89 28.63
C GLY A 850 -1.31 18.72 29.53
N THR A 851 -2.27 17.88 29.15
CA THR A 851 -2.51 16.60 29.85
C THR A 851 -1.29 15.70 29.66
N GLU A 852 -0.69 15.29 30.79
CA GLU A 852 0.31 14.23 30.86
C GLU A 852 -0.38 12.87 30.69
N LEU A 853 0.16 12.07 29.78
CA LEU A 853 -0.24 10.70 29.48
C LEU A 853 1.02 9.83 29.41
N ASP A 854 0.85 8.53 29.24
CA ASP A 854 1.95 7.60 28.97
C ASP A 854 1.69 6.89 27.62
N VAL A 855 2.76 6.41 26.97
CA VAL A 855 2.69 5.65 25.71
C VAL A 855 3.57 4.41 25.80
N LYS A 856 3.04 3.26 25.40
CA LYS A 856 3.73 1.97 25.49
C LYS A 856 4.57 1.73 24.23
N VAL A 857 5.88 1.94 24.32
CA VAL A 857 6.84 1.80 23.21
C VAL A 857 7.79 0.64 23.48
N ARG A 858 7.78 -0.39 22.63
CA ARG A 858 8.64 -1.60 22.76
C ARG A 858 8.60 -2.23 24.16
N ASN A 859 7.37 -2.46 24.66
CA ASN A 859 7.09 -2.99 26.01
C ASN A 859 7.63 -2.14 27.19
N LYS A 860 8.01 -0.88 26.95
CA LYS A 860 8.32 0.10 28.00
C LYS A 860 7.31 1.23 27.97
N VAL A 861 6.87 1.66 29.15
CA VAL A 861 6.05 2.86 29.31
C VAL A 861 6.96 4.09 29.15
N GLN A 862 6.58 5.05 28.32
CA GLN A 862 7.28 6.31 28.07
C GLN A 862 6.32 7.47 28.30
N LYS A 863 6.77 8.53 28.99
CA LYS A 863 5.93 9.70 29.23
C LYS A 863 5.60 10.43 27.94
N ALA A 864 4.39 10.98 27.89
CA ALA A 864 3.93 11.84 26.81
C ALA A 864 3.13 13.04 27.34
N VAL A 865 3.05 14.10 26.54
CA VAL A 865 2.23 15.28 26.86
C VAL A 865 1.46 15.76 25.64
N ILE A 866 0.15 15.98 25.81
CA ILE A 866 -0.70 16.50 24.74
C ILE A 866 -0.24 17.91 24.37
N THR A 867 0.22 18.04 23.14
CA THR A 867 0.79 19.24 22.57
C THR A 867 -0.15 19.78 21.47
N LYS A 868 -0.25 21.10 21.35
CA LYS A 868 -1.06 21.72 20.29
C LYS A 868 -0.42 21.40 18.92
N MET A 869 -1.24 21.05 17.94
CA MET A 869 -0.84 21.03 16.52
C MET A 869 -1.13 22.39 15.85
N PRO A 870 -0.31 22.82 14.87
CA PRO A 870 0.94 22.20 14.44
C PRO A 870 2.02 22.28 15.54
N PHE A 871 2.97 21.35 15.54
CA PHE A 871 4.05 21.28 16.54
C PHE A 871 5.16 22.31 16.25
N VAL A 872 5.39 22.60 14.96
CA VAL A 872 6.22 23.69 14.45
C VAL A 872 5.27 24.71 13.80
N GLU A 873 5.55 26.01 13.95
CA GLU A 873 4.69 27.06 13.36
C GLU A 873 4.72 27.01 11.82
N SER A 874 3.57 27.26 11.19
CA SER A 874 3.40 27.15 9.74
C SER A 874 3.61 28.49 9.03
N ASN A 875 4.46 28.50 8.00
CA ASN A 875 4.92 29.70 7.30
C ASN A 875 4.15 30.01 6.00
N TYR A 876 2.87 29.62 5.93
CA TYR A 876 2.02 29.88 4.75
C TYR A 876 1.94 31.38 4.40
N HIS A 877 2.18 31.71 3.14
CA HIS A 877 2.06 33.09 2.61
C HIS A 877 0.62 33.61 2.68
N LYS A 878 0.44 34.88 3.05
CA LYS A 878 -0.87 35.48 3.34
C LYS A 878 -1.18 36.60 2.35
#